data_AF-A0AAD5FS89-F1
#
_entry.id   AF-A0AAD5FS89-F1
#
_cell.length_a   1.000
_cell.length_b   1.000
_cell.length_c   1.000
_cell.angle_alpha   90.00
_cell.angle_beta   90.00
_cell.angle_gamma   90.00
#
_symmetry.space_group_name_H-M   'P 1'
#
loop_
_entity.id
_entity.type
_entity.pdbx_description
1 polymer ?
#
loop_
_entity_poly.entity_id
_entity_poly.type
_entity_poly.pdbx_seq_one_letter_code
_entity_poly.pdbx_strand_id
1 'polypeptide(L)'
;MSLFKAREWWSAVLGKGEEFDQGCLCVGDVDNSGSGYDKVVVGSYMGMLRIFAPHTTRPGEQSGADAQLLEVQLRDPIIQVEVGKFVSCSELLHLAVLHPRKLSIYAVSGTAGNVEHGDQYQLRLVYEHNLQRTACNMTYGAFGGVTGHHFICIQSMDGMLMFFEQESYSFGRFLPGFLLPGPLGYCTRTDAFITVSSARQVECYRYEALAVATDADSRQNSEQQSKNSGKRLTAEWTLVLGEQALDIYVPSVSPSASSIFILGERNLFCLRDNGQIRFMKKLEYNPGCFLPYASVSEGTTNILLANHNNMLLVYQDTTLKWAAQLACVPVAVRIANFPDLKGLVVTLSAEGHLQCSYMGTDPSFFTAPKVDAREVNYDEVDKEMKALQKVIREVTRNQDLIPKAEAEDDLAVTALVSTNLDVVSQALIPEINGIHVPSVTVKVKVSSRFAVQSAKMSVCVQPPLAVTQDQFVLDSLGGGSQVVVAFSAFLNGHYTPADLTGDVAVSYSSPTGVPRVTQCKFVLPLCLVCCPTTASKNAKYKITVDTNKPPINLSEAFPEFADKPEDKEGNALAFQFIAGSRVTVLASKTSQRYRIQSESFEDIWLVAKELVQRFEQHFAKLGVNDFRNSFSGPIPLAEYFEIVDHHFELRLNAQKYQDLLSERAVQFRAIQRRLLTRFKDKTPAPLQNLDTLMEGTYRQVIALADAAEENRACLVQAFSRLRSSTHLLILLVSLWQGLGVEQTAILEATLLPLLQDTPQLGWEESVDAAVSHLLRTCLSRSPKDQAISLSTSQLSMPKDTSRLKKHITLLCDRIGKGGRLSLSSEANAPAPVMMPACCEAVSESIIEEEEDPSLQQEATEKIIKKKQPSKKAKSKTGSTKEKKESSEKGFKEIKKDSKDPTMEKDLKKESRKDPSRENDSALEPDKEKVKVSKKPSVKTKASVVCSFINIFTIIIIVGITVSDTGERYTLKLPPLSRKQKPSGSFLQSLFSRRRSGMQDETHSANQATHAGPA
;
A
#
# COMPACT_ATOMS: atom_id res chain seq x y z
N MET A 1 1.47 -33.02 -19.60
CA MET A 1 1.79 -31.64 -20.04
C MET A 1 3.28 -31.57 -20.36
N SER A 2 3.66 -31.31 -21.62
CA SER A 2 5.05 -31.51 -22.12
C SER A 2 5.77 -30.22 -22.51
N LEU A 3 5.09 -29.30 -23.21
CA LEU A 3 5.70 -28.09 -23.77
C LEU A 3 6.41 -27.22 -22.71
N PHE A 4 7.60 -26.73 -23.05
CA PHE A 4 8.42 -25.85 -22.20
C PHE A 4 8.76 -26.45 -20.83
N LYS A 5 8.87 -27.79 -20.74
CA LYS A 5 9.45 -28.48 -19.59
C LYS A 5 10.64 -29.32 -20.04
N ALA A 6 11.68 -29.37 -19.22
CA ALA A 6 12.70 -30.40 -19.34
C ALA A 6 12.06 -31.74 -18.96
N ARG A 7 12.16 -32.71 -19.85
CA ARG A 7 11.63 -34.05 -19.65
C ARG A 7 12.73 -34.95 -19.16
N GLU A 8 12.48 -35.54 -18.01
CA GLU A 8 13.33 -36.56 -17.41
C GLU A 8 13.46 -37.76 -18.35
N TRP A 9 14.70 -38.13 -18.63
CA TRP A 9 15.07 -39.38 -19.30
C TRP A 9 15.65 -40.36 -18.29
N TRP A 10 16.47 -39.85 -17.36
CA TRP A 10 16.99 -40.55 -16.20
C TRP A 10 17.23 -39.54 -15.07
N SER A 11 17.08 -39.95 -13.81
CA SER A 11 17.50 -39.16 -12.65
C SER A 11 17.97 -40.03 -11.49
N ALA A 12 18.75 -39.41 -10.60
CA ALA A 12 19.17 -39.95 -9.33
C ALA A 12 19.29 -38.81 -8.29
N VAL A 13 19.13 -39.13 -7.01
CA VAL A 13 19.41 -38.22 -5.89
C VAL A 13 20.66 -38.72 -5.20
N LEU A 14 21.72 -37.93 -5.22
CA LEU A 14 23.05 -38.32 -4.77
C LEU A 14 23.23 -38.02 -3.27
N GLY A 15 23.27 -39.08 -2.47
CA GLY A 15 23.55 -39.00 -1.03
C GLY A 15 22.44 -38.37 -0.20
N LYS A 16 22.79 -37.97 1.03
CA LYS A 16 21.92 -37.21 1.95
C LYS A 16 22.76 -36.17 2.68
N GLY A 17 22.51 -34.89 2.42
CA GLY A 17 23.31 -33.80 2.96
C GLY A 17 24.70 -33.67 2.34
N GLU A 18 24.87 -34.16 1.10
CA GLU A 18 26.05 -33.85 0.29
C GLU A 18 25.88 -32.50 -0.42
N GLU A 19 26.99 -31.80 -0.66
CA GLU A 19 27.03 -30.50 -1.35
C GLU A 19 27.87 -30.59 -2.63
N PHE A 20 27.42 -29.88 -3.67
CA PHE A 20 27.99 -29.90 -5.03
C PHE A 20 28.08 -28.49 -5.63
N ASP A 21 29.08 -28.26 -6.48
CA ASP A 21 29.34 -26.98 -7.17
C ASP A 21 29.65 -27.19 -8.67
N GLN A 22 29.91 -26.11 -9.42
CA GLN A 22 30.06 -26.12 -10.88
C GLN A 22 31.20 -27.03 -11.39
N GLY A 23 32.26 -27.22 -10.60
CA GLY A 23 33.39 -28.10 -10.90
C GLY A 23 33.13 -29.58 -10.64
N CYS A 24 32.04 -29.93 -9.95
CA CYS A 24 31.74 -31.29 -9.50
C CYS A 24 31.19 -32.21 -10.60
N LEU A 25 30.73 -31.66 -11.74
CA LEU A 25 30.11 -32.43 -12.84
C LEU A 25 31.01 -32.45 -14.10
N CYS A 26 31.46 -33.65 -14.47
CA CYS A 26 32.19 -33.92 -15.70
C CYS A 26 31.46 -34.96 -16.57
N VAL A 27 31.71 -34.94 -17.88
CA VAL A 27 31.09 -35.82 -18.87
C VAL A 27 32.13 -36.22 -19.92
N GLY A 28 32.28 -37.52 -20.19
CA GLY A 28 33.19 -38.06 -21.22
C GLY A 28 33.38 -39.58 -21.15
N ASP A 29 34.01 -40.19 -22.16
CA ASP A 29 34.32 -41.65 -22.24
C ASP A 29 35.52 -42.01 -21.33
N VAL A 30 35.33 -41.83 -20.01
CA VAL A 30 36.37 -41.99 -18.97
C VAL A 30 36.89 -43.43 -18.84
N ASP A 31 36.07 -44.42 -19.20
CA ASP A 31 36.41 -45.84 -19.27
C ASP A 31 37.11 -46.23 -20.58
N ASN A 32 37.32 -45.27 -21.50
CA ASN A 32 38.00 -45.46 -22.79
C ASN A 32 37.40 -46.62 -23.61
N SER A 33 36.07 -46.75 -23.58
CA SER A 33 35.34 -47.89 -24.14
C SER A 33 35.48 -48.01 -25.66
N GLY A 34 35.93 -46.94 -26.35
CA GLY A 34 36.02 -46.87 -27.80
C GLY A 34 34.66 -46.75 -28.50
N SER A 35 33.57 -46.76 -27.72
CA SER A 35 32.20 -46.60 -28.21
C SER A 35 31.86 -45.14 -28.55
N GLY A 36 32.58 -44.18 -27.96
CA GLY A 36 32.30 -42.75 -28.09
C GLY A 36 31.05 -42.28 -27.35
N TYR A 37 30.57 -43.06 -26.38
CA TYR A 37 29.47 -42.67 -25.48
C TYR A 37 29.98 -42.15 -24.15
N ASP A 38 29.45 -41.01 -23.75
CA ASP A 38 29.88 -40.30 -22.56
C ASP A 38 29.38 -40.98 -21.27
N LYS A 39 30.21 -41.01 -20.23
CA LYS A 39 29.81 -41.34 -18.85
C LYS A 39 29.67 -40.05 -18.05
N VAL A 40 28.80 -40.06 -17.04
CA VAL A 40 28.62 -38.91 -16.13
C VAL A 40 29.46 -39.14 -14.89
N VAL A 41 30.41 -38.24 -14.61
CA VAL A 41 31.23 -38.29 -13.40
C VAL A 41 30.78 -37.17 -12.45
N VAL A 42 30.54 -37.53 -11.19
CA VAL A 42 30.19 -36.58 -10.13
C VAL A 42 31.13 -36.75 -8.93
N GLY A 43 31.79 -35.67 -8.54
CA GLY A 43 32.54 -35.57 -7.28
C GLY A 43 31.74 -34.77 -6.23
N SER A 44 31.92 -35.09 -4.95
CA SER A 44 31.21 -34.46 -3.82
C SER A 44 32.18 -33.78 -2.86
N TYR A 45 31.74 -32.70 -2.19
CA TYR A 45 32.50 -32.09 -1.10
C TYR A 45 32.70 -33.03 0.10
N MET A 46 31.90 -34.11 0.22
CA MET A 46 32.14 -35.17 1.21
C MET A 46 33.20 -36.20 0.79
N GLY A 47 33.83 -36.03 -0.38
CA GLY A 47 34.84 -36.95 -0.91
C GLY A 47 34.29 -38.14 -1.71
N MET A 48 32.97 -38.21 -1.91
CA MET A 48 32.34 -39.26 -2.72
C MET A 48 32.53 -39.00 -4.22
N LEU A 49 33.13 -39.96 -4.92
CA LEU A 49 33.27 -39.97 -6.37
C LEU A 49 32.36 -41.05 -6.98
N ARG A 50 31.49 -40.67 -7.91
CA ARG A 50 30.53 -41.55 -8.58
C ARG A 50 30.65 -41.44 -10.09
N ILE A 51 30.55 -42.57 -10.78
CA ILE A 51 30.51 -42.62 -12.25
C ILE A 51 29.26 -43.39 -12.67
N PHE A 52 28.48 -42.77 -13.57
CA PHE A 52 27.23 -43.33 -14.08
C PHE A 52 27.30 -43.58 -15.59
N ALA A 53 26.66 -44.67 -16.01
CA ALA A 53 26.25 -44.94 -17.39
C ALA A 53 24.72 -45.01 -17.45
N PRO A 54 24.00 -43.87 -17.44
CA PRO A 54 22.55 -43.85 -17.58
C PRO A 54 22.08 -44.58 -18.84
N HIS A 55 21.13 -45.49 -18.65
CA HIS A 55 20.40 -46.18 -19.72
C HIS A 55 18.90 -45.96 -19.54
N THR A 56 18.11 -46.28 -20.58
CA THR A 56 16.65 -46.21 -20.50
C THR A 56 16.11 -47.19 -19.46
N THR A 57 15.41 -46.68 -18.45
CA THR A 57 14.66 -47.49 -17.48
C THR A 57 13.25 -47.77 -18.03
N ARG A 58 12.77 -49.01 -17.91
CA ARG A 58 11.41 -49.34 -18.30
C ARG A 58 10.44 -48.76 -17.25
N PRO A 59 9.27 -48.22 -17.66
CA PRO A 59 8.32 -47.65 -16.71
C PRO A 59 7.73 -48.74 -15.81
N GLY A 60 8.28 -48.88 -14.60
CA GLY A 60 7.90 -49.89 -13.61
C GLY A 60 9.07 -50.44 -12.78
N GLU A 61 10.31 -50.34 -13.29
CA GLU A 61 11.51 -50.73 -12.54
C GLU A 61 12.05 -49.57 -11.69
N GLN A 62 12.55 -49.86 -10.48
CA GLN A 62 13.23 -48.86 -9.66
C GLN A 62 14.60 -48.56 -10.28
N SER A 63 14.88 -47.28 -10.59
CA SER A 63 16.21 -46.81 -11.00
C SER A 63 17.19 -47.04 -9.83
N GLY A 64 17.94 -48.15 -9.88
CA GLY A 64 18.46 -48.77 -8.65
C GLY A 64 19.95 -49.10 -8.59
N ALA A 65 20.53 -49.76 -9.61
CA ALA A 65 21.90 -50.28 -9.53
C ALA A 65 22.68 -50.19 -10.85
N ASP A 66 22.20 -50.79 -11.94
CA ASP A 66 22.97 -51.00 -13.19
C ASP A 66 23.48 -49.71 -13.86
N ALA A 67 22.83 -48.56 -13.61
CA ALA A 67 23.28 -47.27 -14.14
C ALA A 67 24.50 -46.67 -13.41
N GLN A 68 24.89 -47.19 -12.24
CA GLN A 68 26.05 -46.73 -11.46
C GLN A 68 27.23 -47.69 -11.66
N LEU A 69 28.27 -47.22 -12.36
CA LEU A 69 29.46 -48.03 -12.66
C LEU A 69 30.37 -48.21 -11.45
N LEU A 70 30.61 -47.12 -10.71
CA LEU A 70 31.37 -47.14 -9.46
C LEU A 70 30.96 -46.01 -8.52
N GLU A 71 31.18 -46.25 -7.23
CA GLU A 71 31.08 -45.27 -6.15
C GLU A 71 32.24 -45.52 -5.17
N VAL A 72 33.06 -44.50 -4.94
CA VAL A 72 34.28 -44.58 -4.13
C VAL A 72 34.34 -43.38 -3.18
N GLN A 73 34.44 -43.66 -1.88
CA GLN A 73 34.71 -42.66 -0.85
C GLN A 73 36.22 -42.36 -0.80
N LEU A 74 36.62 -41.19 -1.31
CA LEU A 74 37.95 -40.62 -1.08
C LEU A 74 37.99 -39.93 0.30
N ARG A 75 39.18 -39.77 0.89
CA ARG A 75 39.33 -39.19 2.25
C ARG A 75 39.15 -37.68 2.31
N ASP A 76 39.36 -37.00 1.18
CA ASP A 76 39.44 -35.54 1.07
C ASP A 76 38.28 -35.02 0.20
N PRO A 77 37.73 -33.82 0.47
CA PRO A 77 36.72 -33.17 -0.37
C PRO A 77 37.14 -33.08 -1.84
N ILE A 78 36.21 -33.26 -2.78
CA ILE A 78 36.47 -33.12 -4.21
C ILE A 78 35.97 -31.75 -4.68
N ILE A 79 36.90 -30.86 -5.04
CA ILE A 79 36.61 -29.50 -5.52
C ILE A 79 36.18 -29.52 -7.00
N GLN A 80 36.94 -30.23 -7.83
CA GLN A 80 36.74 -30.24 -9.27
C GLN A 80 37.16 -31.58 -9.87
N VAL A 81 36.45 -32.00 -10.91
CA VAL A 81 36.70 -33.25 -11.63
C VAL A 81 36.79 -32.98 -13.13
N GLU A 82 37.86 -33.45 -13.77
CA GLU A 82 38.10 -33.27 -15.21
C GLU A 82 38.57 -34.56 -15.88
N VAL A 83 38.25 -34.72 -17.17
CA VAL A 83 38.62 -35.87 -17.99
C VAL A 83 39.52 -35.41 -19.14
N GLY A 84 40.70 -35.99 -19.27
CA GLY A 84 41.72 -35.54 -20.23
C GLY A 84 42.94 -36.44 -20.36
N LYS A 85 43.84 -36.11 -21.30
CA LYS A 85 45.06 -36.89 -21.59
C LYS A 85 46.20 -36.54 -20.63
N PHE A 86 46.05 -36.94 -19.36
CA PHE A 86 46.91 -36.47 -18.26
C PHE A 86 48.15 -37.33 -17.95
N VAL A 87 48.38 -38.45 -18.66
CA VAL A 87 49.50 -39.38 -18.39
C VAL A 87 50.52 -39.35 -19.54
N SER A 88 51.81 -39.34 -19.20
CA SER A 88 52.90 -39.39 -20.16
C SER A 88 52.80 -40.63 -21.07
N CYS A 89 53.10 -40.45 -22.35
CA CYS A 89 53.12 -41.54 -23.36
C CYS A 89 51.81 -42.33 -23.54
N SER A 90 50.68 -41.85 -22.99
CA SER A 90 49.36 -42.46 -23.18
C SER A 90 48.38 -41.47 -23.81
N GLU A 91 47.67 -41.91 -24.84
CA GLU A 91 46.59 -41.13 -25.46
C GLU A 91 45.21 -41.33 -24.82
N LEU A 92 45.10 -42.24 -23.85
CA LEU A 92 43.86 -42.52 -23.14
C LEU A 92 43.42 -41.34 -22.24
N LEU A 93 42.11 -41.21 -22.08
CA LEU A 93 41.48 -40.29 -21.14
C LEU A 93 41.65 -40.82 -19.71
N HIS A 94 42.05 -39.93 -18.82
CA HIS A 94 42.25 -40.17 -17.40
C HIS A 94 41.41 -39.19 -16.60
N LEU A 95 41.10 -39.55 -15.36
CA LEU A 95 40.29 -38.75 -14.45
C LEU A 95 41.19 -37.97 -13.49
N ALA A 96 41.20 -36.65 -13.61
CA ALA A 96 41.83 -35.75 -12.65
C ALA A 96 40.81 -35.36 -11.56
N VAL A 97 41.19 -35.59 -10.30
CA VAL A 97 40.39 -35.24 -9.13
C VAL A 97 41.16 -34.24 -8.29
N LEU A 98 40.64 -33.01 -8.19
CA LEU A 98 41.23 -31.95 -7.40
C LEU A 98 40.63 -31.96 -5.99
N HIS A 99 41.51 -32.06 -5.00
CA HIS A 99 41.22 -31.87 -3.59
C HIS A 99 41.85 -30.57 -3.09
N PRO A 100 41.46 -30.03 -1.90
CA PRO A 100 42.00 -28.78 -1.39
C PRO A 100 43.53 -28.70 -1.32
N ARG A 101 44.22 -29.82 -1.07
CA ARG A 101 45.68 -29.88 -0.88
C ARG A 101 46.38 -30.91 -1.78
N LYS A 102 45.70 -31.47 -2.77
CA LYS A 102 46.13 -32.68 -3.47
C LYS A 102 45.50 -32.75 -4.86
N LEU A 103 46.25 -33.15 -5.87
CA LEU A 103 45.73 -33.51 -7.19
C LEU A 103 46.02 -35.00 -7.40
N SER A 104 44.97 -35.81 -7.54
CA SER A 104 45.10 -37.26 -7.74
C SER A 104 44.58 -37.61 -9.14
N ILE A 105 45.35 -38.39 -9.90
CA ILE A 105 44.99 -38.80 -11.26
C ILE A 105 44.78 -40.30 -11.32
N TYR A 106 43.59 -40.69 -11.79
CA TYR A 106 43.10 -42.05 -11.79
C TYR A 106 42.86 -42.56 -13.22
N ALA A 107 43.20 -43.81 -13.46
CA ALA A 107 42.73 -44.59 -14.59
C ALA A 107 41.48 -45.38 -14.17
N VAL A 108 40.38 -45.20 -14.90
CA VAL A 108 39.18 -46.03 -14.77
C VAL A 108 39.29 -47.18 -15.75
N SER A 109 39.07 -48.41 -15.29
CA SER A 109 39.03 -49.58 -16.18
C SER A 109 37.89 -50.51 -15.78
N GLY A 110 37.04 -50.85 -16.75
CA GLY A 110 36.01 -51.87 -16.63
C GLY A 110 36.56 -53.23 -17.04
N THR A 111 36.35 -54.25 -16.20
CA THR A 111 36.63 -55.65 -16.53
C THR A 111 35.30 -56.38 -16.71
N ALA A 112 35.07 -56.91 -17.91
CA ALA A 112 33.79 -57.52 -18.25
C ALA A 112 33.50 -58.78 -17.40
N GLY A 113 32.28 -58.87 -16.86
CA GLY A 113 31.84 -59.98 -16.02
C GLY A 113 31.33 -61.17 -16.85
N ASN A 114 31.75 -62.40 -16.52
CA ASN A 114 31.27 -63.62 -17.21
C ASN A 114 29.92 -64.15 -16.68
N VAL A 115 29.31 -63.52 -15.67
CA VAL A 115 28.07 -63.98 -14.98
C VAL A 115 27.24 -62.75 -14.56
N GLU A 116 25.95 -62.93 -14.24
CA GLU A 116 24.90 -61.95 -13.89
C GLU A 116 25.18 -60.98 -12.69
N HIS A 117 26.44 -60.80 -12.27
CA HIS A 117 26.87 -59.82 -11.26
C HIS A 117 27.79 -58.73 -11.84
N GLY A 118 27.56 -58.38 -13.11
CA GLY A 118 27.98 -57.11 -13.72
C GLY A 118 29.45 -56.97 -14.08
N ASP A 119 29.74 -55.92 -14.86
CA ASP A 119 31.09 -55.51 -15.20
C ASP A 119 31.74 -54.81 -14.00
N GLN A 120 32.95 -55.22 -13.63
CA GLN A 120 33.65 -54.66 -12.48
C GLN A 120 34.52 -53.48 -12.87
N TYR A 121 34.15 -52.28 -12.43
CA TYR A 121 34.94 -51.08 -12.62
C TYR A 121 35.90 -50.83 -11.44
N GLN A 122 37.19 -50.73 -11.73
CA GLN A 122 38.22 -50.37 -10.76
C GLN A 122 38.76 -48.95 -11.03
N LEU A 123 38.94 -48.19 -9.96
CA LEU A 123 39.57 -46.87 -9.96
C LEU A 123 41.02 -47.02 -9.50
N ARG A 124 41.97 -46.96 -10.44
CA ARG A 124 43.41 -47.12 -10.15
C ARG A 124 44.10 -45.76 -10.10
N LEU A 125 44.69 -45.40 -8.96
CA LEU A 125 45.57 -44.23 -8.86
C LEU A 125 46.82 -44.46 -9.73
N VAL A 126 47.11 -43.50 -10.61
CA VAL A 126 48.31 -43.52 -11.48
C VAL A 126 49.44 -42.75 -10.80
N TYR A 127 49.17 -41.51 -10.41
CA TYR A 127 50.08 -40.65 -9.65
C TYR A 127 49.31 -39.57 -8.87
N GLU A 128 50.01 -38.88 -7.97
CA GLU A 128 49.44 -37.87 -7.09
C GLU A 128 50.44 -36.72 -6.85
N HIS A 129 49.95 -35.49 -6.91
CA HIS A 129 50.70 -34.28 -6.58
C HIS A 129 50.22 -33.68 -5.26
N ASN A 130 51.15 -33.48 -4.33
CA ASN A 130 50.89 -32.78 -3.07
C ASN A 130 51.01 -31.26 -3.26
N LEU A 131 49.94 -30.52 -2.96
CA LEU A 131 49.89 -29.07 -3.18
C LEU A 131 50.42 -28.32 -1.96
N GLN A 132 51.33 -27.38 -2.19
CA GLN A 132 51.88 -26.49 -1.15
C GLN A 132 50.88 -25.41 -0.69
N ARG A 133 49.91 -25.08 -1.55
CA ARG A 133 48.85 -24.09 -1.31
C ARG A 133 47.49 -24.76 -1.45
N THR A 134 46.46 -24.14 -0.87
CA THR A 134 45.09 -24.64 -1.00
C THR A 134 44.53 -24.27 -2.36
N ALA A 135 44.03 -25.23 -3.13
CA ALA A 135 43.45 -25.02 -4.46
C ALA A 135 42.04 -24.40 -4.37
N CYS A 136 41.66 -23.64 -5.39
CA CYS A 136 40.31 -23.12 -5.61
C CYS A 136 39.62 -23.77 -6.81
N ASN A 137 40.34 -23.88 -7.93
CA ASN A 137 39.89 -24.51 -9.17
C ASN A 137 41.11 -24.95 -10.00
N MET A 138 40.86 -25.65 -11.09
CA MET A 138 41.86 -25.95 -12.11
C MET A 138 41.30 -25.75 -13.53
N THR A 139 42.20 -25.75 -14.51
CA THR A 139 41.87 -25.83 -15.93
C THR A 139 42.95 -26.64 -16.64
N TYR A 140 42.62 -27.23 -17.78
CA TYR A 140 43.53 -28.11 -18.52
C TYR A 140 43.63 -27.75 -20.01
N GLY A 141 44.72 -28.18 -20.62
CA GLY A 141 44.89 -28.08 -22.07
C GLY A 141 46.30 -28.33 -22.56
N ALA A 142 46.48 -28.16 -23.86
CA ALA A 142 47.76 -28.25 -24.55
C ALA A 142 48.57 -26.95 -24.40
N PHE A 143 49.04 -26.63 -23.17
CA PHE A 143 49.82 -25.41 -22.92
C PHE A 143 51.11 -25.43 -23.76
N GLY A 144 51.48 -24.30 -24.36
CA GLY A 144 52.62 -24.23 -25.28
C GLY A 144 52.39 -24.91 -26.64
N GLY A 145 51.17 -25.35 -26.95
CA GLY A 145 50.82 -25.96 -28.24
C GLY A 145 51.20 -27.43 -28.38
N VAL A 146 51.42 -28.15 -27.28
CA VAL A 146 51.81 -29.58 -27.27
C VAL A 146 50.68 -30.46 -27.83
N THR A 147 50.97 -31.26 -28.86
CA THR A 147 49.99 -32.17 -29.46
C THR A 147 49.90 -33.48 -28.68
N GLY A 148 48.69 -33.92 -28.34
CA GLY A 148 48.42 -35.26 -27.79
C GLY A 148 48.43 -35.37 -26.26
N HIS A 149 48.88 -34.34 -25.55
CA HIS A 149 48.95 -34.32 -24.08
C HIS A 149 48.22 -33.11 -23.49
N HIS A 150 47.59 -33.30 -22.34
CA HIS A 150 46.96 -32.22 -21.56
C HIS A 150 47.74 -31.99 -20.27
N PHE A 151 48.14 -30.75 -20.05
CA PHE A 151 48.72 -30.26 -18.80
C PHE A 151 47.63 -29.60 -17.95
N ILE A 152 47.89 -29.47 -16.64
CA ILE A 152 46.92 -28.94 -15.67
C ILE A 152 47.49 -27.67 -15.04
N CYS A 153 46.66 -26.63 -14.96
CA CYS A 153 46.94 -25.40 -14.23
C CYS A 153 45.96 -25.30 -13.05
N ILE A 154 46.48 -25.25 -11.83
CA ILE A 154 45.68 -25.11 -10.61
C ILE A 154 45.78 -23.67 -10.11
N GLN A 155 44.65 -23.01 -9.87
CA GLN A 155 44.58 -21.74 -9.17
C GLN A 155 44.51 -21.99 -7.66
N SER A 156 45.40 -21.39 -6.88
CA SER A 156 45.32 -21.40 -5.42
C SER A 156 44.39 -20.32 -4.88
N MET A 157 43.88 -20.52 -3.67
CA MET A 157 43.02 -19.56 -2.94
C MET A 157 43.69 -18.19 -2.69
N ASP A 158 45.02 -18.13 -2.73
CA ASP A 158 45.85 -16.94 -2.59
C ASP A 158 46.41 -16.41 -3.94
N GLY A 159 45.95 -16.94 -5.07
CA GLY A 159 46.18 -16.35 -6.39
C GLY A 159 47.46 -16.76 -7.10
N MET A 160 48.08 -17.88 -6.70
CA MET A 160 49.14 -18.52 -7.47
C MET A 160 48.54 -19.48 -8.49
N LEU A 161 48.94 -19.34 -9.75
CA LEU A 161 48.76 -20.36 -10.78
C LEU A 161 49.91 -21.37 -10.68
N MET A 162 49.61 -22.65 -10.53
CA MET A 162 50.58 -23.76 -10.42
C MET A 162 50.43 -24.69 -11.62
N PHE A 163 51.52 -24.88 -12.38
CA PHE A 163 51.53 -25.63 -13.63
C PHE A 163 52.13 -27.03 -13.45
N PHE A 164 51.41 -28.04 -13.94
CA PHE A 164 51.79 -29.44 -13.87
C PHE A 164 51.83 -30.06 -15.27
N GLU A 165 53.05 -30.35 -15.73
CA GLU A 165 53.32 -31.20 -16.90
C GLU A 165 53.23 -32.66 -16.48
N GLN A 166 51.98 -33.16 -16.47
CA GLN A 166 51.60 -34.54 -16.18
C GLN A 166 52.17 -35.01 -14.82
N GLU A 167 53.08 -35.98 -14.80
CA GLU A 167 53.70 -36.52 -13.57
C GLU A 167 54.66 -35.53 -12.89
N SER A 168 54.93 -34.36 -13.48
CA SER A 168 55.89 -33.37 -12.99
C SER A 168 55.25 -32.01 -12.69
N TYR A 169 55.77 -31.31 -11.68
CA TYR A 169 55.47 -29.91 -11.41
C TYR A 169 56.48 -29.02 -12.15
N SER A 170 56.00 -28.09 -12.97
CA SER A 170 56.86 -27.24 -13.80
C SER A 170 57.25 -25.95 -13.08
N PHE A 171 56.27 -25.11 -12.75
CA PHE A 171 56.47 -23.82 -12.10
C PHE A 171 55.16 -23.26 -11.52
N GLY A 172 55.25 -22.16 -10.77
CA GLY A 172 54.09 -21.40 -10.30
C GLY A 172 54.34 -19.90 -10.33
N ARG A 173 53.28 -19.10 -10.45
CA ARG A 173 53.32 -17.63 -10.54
C ARG A 173 52.17 -16.98 -9.80
N PHE A 174 52.42 -15.89 -9.09
CA PHE A 174 51.36 -15.08 -8.50
C PHE A 174 50.70 -14.13 -9.51
N LEU A 175 49.36 -14.08 -9.49
CA LEU A 175 48.57 -13.08 -10.21
C LEU A 175 48.71 -11.69 -9.54
N PRO A 176 48.94 -10.61 -10.31
CA PRO A 176 49.06 -9.27 -9.75
C PRO A 176 47.69 -8.75 -9.27
N GLY A 177 47.66 -8.04 -8.14
CA GLY A 177 46.43 -7.39 -7.64
C GLY A 177 45.35 -8.36 -7.15
N PHE A 178 45.72 -9.59 -6.79
CA PHE A 178 44.81 -10.61 -6.29
C PHE A 178 44.22 -10.26 -4.91
N LEU A 179 42.97 -10.70 -4.67
CA LEU A 179 42.28 -10.60 -3.38
C LEU A 179 41.36 -11.80 -3.14
N LEU A 180 40.63 -12.22 -4.18
CA LEU A 180 39.77 -13.39 -4.21
C LEU A 180 40.00 -14.15 -5.53
N PRO A 181 39.91 -15.50 -5.52
CA PRO A 181 39.94 -16.27 -6.76
C PRO A 181 38.68 -16.00 -7.59
N GLY A 182 38.86 -16.04 -8.90
CA GLY A 182 37.78 -15.97 -9.88
C GLY A 182 37.93 -17.11 -10.89
N PRO A 183 36.93 -17.33 -11.76
CA PRO A 183 36.97 -18.39 -12.74
C PRO A 183 38.20 -18.26 -13.66
N LEU A 184 38.78 -19.40 -14.03
CA LEU A 184 39.99 -19.52 -14.83
C LEU A 184 39.69 -20.40 -16.07
N GLY A 185 39.96 -19.88 -17.27
CA GLY A 185 39.83 -20.62 -18.52
C GLY A 185 41.09 -20.52 -19.38
N TYR A 186 41.43 -21.60 -20.07
CA TYR A 186 42.54 -21.64 -21.03
C TYR A 186 42.06 -21.53 -22.48
N CYS A 187 42.68 -20.67 -23.28
CA CYS A 187 42.43 -20.51 -24.70
C CYS A 187 43.55 -21.16 -25.52
N THR A 188 43.27 -22.31 -26.12
CA THR A 188 44.21 -23.09 -26.94
C THR A 188 44.72 -22.33 -28.18
N ARG A 189 43.91 -21.42 -28.77
CA ARG A 189 44.29 -20.70 -30.00
C ARG A 189 45.32 -19.59 -29.77
N THR A 190 45.27 -18.94 -28.61
CA THR A 190 46.19 -17.85 -28.25
C THR A 190 47.26 -18.27 -27.26
N ASP A 191 47.23 -19.53 -26.81
CA ASP A 191 48.06 -20.06 -25.73
C ASP A 191 48.06 -19.15 -24.49
N ALA A 192 46.86 -18.83 -24.00
CA ALA A 192 46.66 -17.83 -22.95
C ALA A 192 45.61 -18.23 -21.92
N PHE A 193 45.88 -17.85 -20.67
CA PHE A 193 45.01 -18.01 -19.51
C PHE A 193 44.19 -16.75 -19.31
N ILE A 194 42.89 -16.92 -19.14
CA ILE A 194 41.93 -15.85 -18.98
C ILE A 194 41.29 -16.02 -17.61
N THR A 195 41.39 -14.99 -16.78
CA THR A 195 40.81 -14.97 -15.42
C THR A 195 40.01 -13.69 -15.24
N VAL A 196 39.02 -13.70 -14.34
CA VAL A 196 38.39 -12.46 -13.87
C VAL A 196 38.89 -12.14 -12.46
N SER A 197 39.46 -10.94 -12.32
CA SER A 197 40.04 -10.46 -11.07
C SER A 197 38.98 -9.82 -10.17
N SER A 198 39.24 -9.82 -8.87
CA SER A 198 38.45 -9.10 -7.84
C SER A 198 38.19 -7.61 -8.18
N ALA A 199 39.03 -7.00 -9.03
CA ALA A 199 38.84 -5.66 -9.58
C ALA A 199 37.67 -5.52 -10.59
N ARG A 200 36.98 -6.63 -10.94
CA ARG A 200 35.93 -6.75 -11.97
C ARG A 200 36.47 -6.50 -13.38
N GLN A 201 37.65 -7.07 -13.63
CA GLN A 201 38.37 -6.99 -14.89
C GLN A 201 38.70 -8.40 -15.38
N VAL A 202 38.45 -8.66 -16.66
CA VAL A 202 39.03 -9.81 -17.37
C VAL A 202 40.49 -9.50 -17.61
N GLU A 203 41.37 -10.44 -17.31
CA GLU A 203 42.81 -10.34 -17.50
C GLU A 203 43.28 -11.55 -18.32
N CYS A 204 44.05 -11.29 -19.37
CA CYS A 204 44.60 -12.32 -20.25
C CYS A 204 46.13 -12.42 -20.10
N TYR A 205 46.64 -13.62 -19.83
CA TYR A 205 48.06 -13.89 -19.59
C TYR A 205 48.53 -15.03 -20.50
N ARG A 206 49.45 -14.76 -21.44
CA ARG A 206 50.06 -15.82 -22.27
C ARG A 206 50.87 -16.80 -21.44
N TYR A 207 50.87 -18.07 -21.83
CA TYR A 207 51.65 -19.12 -21.17
C TYR A 207 53.15 -18.81 -21.16
N GLU A 208 53.73 -18.40 -22.29
CA GLU A 208 55.13 -17.96 -22.40
C GLU A 208 55.47 -16.84 -21.38
N ALA A 209 54.59 -15.85 -21.23
CA ALA A 209 54.79 -14.74 -20.31
C ALA A 209 54.74 -15.18 -18.84
N LEU A 210 53.91 -16.17 -18.52
CA LEU A 210 53.85 -16.78 -17.19
C LEU A 210 55.10 -17.62 -16.91
N ALA A 211 55.56 -18.44 -17.85
CA ALA A 211 56.76 -19.24 -17.70
C ALA A 211 58.01 -18.38 -17.44
N VAL A 212 58.21 -17.32 -18.24
CA VAL A 212 59.41 -16.45 -18.21
C VAL A 212 59.37 -15.40 -17.09
N ALA A 213 58.20 -15.05 -16.54
CA ALA A 213 58.10 -14.08 -15.45
C ALA A 213 58.82 -14.57 -14.18
N THR A 214 59.39 -13.63 -13.42
CA THR A 214 60.00 -13.90 -12.10
C THR A 214 59.13 -13.31 -10.99
N ASP A 215 58.83 -14.10 -9.95
CA ASP A 215 58.05 -13.63 -8.80
C ASP A 215 58.76 -12.49 -8.06
N ALA A 216 57.99 -11.45 -7.71
CA ALA A 216 58.52 -10.23 -7.10
C ALA A 216 59.14 -10.46 -5.71
N ASP A 217 58.62 -11.44 -4.96
CA ASP A 217 59.01 -11.71 -3.56
C ASP A 217 60.29 -12.54 -3.40
N SER A 218 60.79 -13.14 -4.47
CA SER A 218 62.05 -13.92 -4.45
C SER A 218 63.32 -13.06 -4.21
N ARG A 219 63.18 -11.73 -4.15
CA ARG A 219 64.29 -10.77 -4.08
C ARG A 219 64.95 -10.60 -2.69
N GLN A 220 64.47 -11.25 -1.64
CA GLN A 220 65.04 -11.06 -0.29
C GLN A 220 66.20 -11.98 0.10
N ASN A 221 66.49 -13.07 -0.64
CA ASN A 221 67.49 -14.07 -0.22
C ASN A 221 68.42 -14.58 -1.35
N SER A 222 69.07 -13.67 -2.09
CA SER A 222 70.31 -14.01 -2.84
C SER A 222 71.02 -12.75 -3.41
N GLU A 223 71.78 -12.04 -2.59
CA GLU A 223 72.73 -11.03 -3.09
C GLU A 223 73.98 -11.71 -3.69
N GLN A 224 73.87 -12.30 -4.89
CA GLN A 224 74.93 -12.38 -5.89
C GLN A 224 74.49 -13.08 -7.18
N GLN A 225 74.94 -12.53 -8.31
CA GLN A 225 74.92 -13.04 -9.70
C GLN A 225 73.70 -12.77 -10.62
N SER A 226 74.07 -12.59 -11.90
CA SER A 226 73.27 -12.54 -13.14
C SER A 226 72.51 -11.24 -13.52
N LYS A 227 73.00 -10.60 -14.60
CA LYS A 227 72.37 -9.47 -15.29
C LYS A 227 71.23 -9.91 -16.23
N ASN A 228 70.22 -10.61 -15.71
CA ASN A 228 68.96 -10.89 -16.41
C ASN A 228 67.80 -10.90 -15.42
N SER A 229 67.40 -9.73 -14.93
CA SER A 229 66.17 -9.58 -14.15
C SER A 229 64.98 -9.85 -15.05
N GLY A 230 64.17 -10.87 -14.71
CA GLY A 230 62.92 -11.16 -15.40
C GLY A 230 61.98 -9.95 -15.45
N LYS A 231 61.13 -9.90 -16.47
CA LYS A 231 60.05 -8.90 -16.57
C LYS A 231 58.98 -9.23 -15.52
N ARG A 232 58.44 -8.20 -14.87
CA ARG A 232 57.26 -8.33 -14.00
C ARG A 232 56.08 -8.85 -14.83
N LEU A 233 55.31 -9.79 -14.30
CA LEU A 233 54.10 -10.29 -14.96
C LEU A 233 53.13 -9.14 -15.24
N THR A 234 52.69 -9.04 -16.49
CA THR A 234 51.71 -8.06 -16.99
C THR A 234 50.72 -8.78 -17.87
N ALA A 235 49.42 -8.50 -17.72
CA ALA A 235 48.41 -8.97 -18.64
C ALA A 235 48.66 -8.43 -20.06
N GLU A 236 48.37 -9.24 -21.08
CA GLU A 236 48.43 -8.84 -22.49
C GLU A 236 47.36 -7.79 -22.81
N TRP A 237 46.14 -8.03 -22.32
CA TRP A 237 45.03 -7.10 -22.37
C TRP A 237 44.16 -7.27 -21.12
N THR A 238 43.44 -6.19 -20.78
CA THR A 238 42.46 -6.17 -19.69
C THR A 238 41.14 -5.54 -20.16
N LEU A 239 40.02 -6.05 -19.67
CA LEU A 239 38.68 -5.53 -19.97
C LEU A 239 37.86 -5.38 -18.69
N VAL A 240 37.38 -4.17 -18.39
CA VAL A 240 36.51 -3.92 -17.24
C VAL A 240 35.08 -4.39 -17.55
N LEU A 241 34.56 -5.37 -16.80
CA LEU A 241 33.17 -5.86 -16.94
C LEU A 241 32.18 -5.03 -16.10
N GLY A 242 32.64 -4.51 -14.96
CA GLY A 242 31.80 -3.80 -13.99
C GLY A 242 31.12 -4.70 -12.95
N GLU A 243 31.21 -6.03 -13.10
CA GLU A 243 30.76 -7.05 -12.13
C GLU A 243 31.71 -8.26 -12.12
N GLN A 244 31.50 -9.19 -11.18
CA GLN A 244 32.24 -10.45 -11.14
C GLN A 244 31.69 -11.46 -12.14
N ALA A 245 32.53 -12.44 -12.48
CA ALA A 245 32.14 -13.61 -13.26
C ALA A 245 31.98 -14.84 -12.36
N LEU A 246 30.95 -15.63 -12.63
CA LEU A 246 30.71 -16.94 -12.01
C LEU A 246 31.58 -18.01 -12.71
N ASP A 247 31.60 -17.97 -14.04
CA ASP A 247 32.24 -18.98 -14.88
C ASP A 247 32.77 -18.38 -16.21
N ILE A 248 33.82 -19.00 -16.76
CA ILE A 248 34.46 -18.64 -18.03
C ILE A 248 34.59 -19.92 -18.87
N TYR A 249 34.07 -19.89 -20.09
CA TYR A 249 34.16 -21.02 -21.00
C TYR A 249 34.71 -20.62 -22.37
N VAL A 250 35.74 -21.34 -22.82
CA VAL A 250 36.39 -21.13 -24.12
C VAL A 250 36.14 -22.36 -25.01
N PRO A 251 35.08 -22.38 -25.83
CA PRO A 251 34.78 -23.50 -26.70
C PRO A 251 35.84 -23.65 -27.81
N SER A 252 36.44 -24.84 -27.91
CA SER A 252 37.39 -25.25 -28.96
C SER A 252 36.72 -25.68 -30.27
N VAL A 253 35.41 -25.44 -30.42
CA VAL A 253 34.52 -26.06 -31.42
C VAL A 253 34.85 -25.68 -32.87
N SER A 254 35.51 -24.56 -33.14
CA SER A 254 35.90 -24.19 -34.51
C SER A 254 37.30 -23.55 -34.57
N PRO A 255 38.19 -24.01 -35.49
CA PRO A 255 39.54 -23.49 -35.61
C PRO A 255 39.61 -22.10 -36.27
N SER A 256 38.53 -21.66 -36.94
CA SER A 256 38.46 -20.42 -37.70
C SER A 256 38.14 -19.18 -36.85
N ALA A 257 37.46 -19.34 -35.72
CA ALA A 257 37.23 -18.26 -34.75
C ALA A 257 36.91 -18.81 -33.35
N SER A 258 37.78 -18.58 -32.36
CA SER A 258 37.39 -18.70 -30.96
C SER A 258 36.54 -17.52 -30.51
N SER A 259 35.75 -17.74 -29.47
CA SER A 259 34.96 -16.72 -28.79
C SER A 259 34.96 -17.07 -27.31
N ILE A 260 35.45 -16.18 -26.47
CA ILE A 260 35.59 -16.37 -25.03
C ILE A 260 34.26 -15.99 -24.41
N PHE A 261 33.58 -16.92 -23.74
CA PHE A 261 32.33 -16.60 -23.05
C PHE A 261 32.56 -16.43 -21.56
N ILE A 262 31.94 -15.40 -20.99
CA ILE A 262 32.06 -15.07 -19.57
C ILE A 262 30.65 -14.81 -19.03
N LEU A 263 30.27 -15.59 -18.03
CA LEU A 263 29.00 -15.43 -17.32
C LEU A 263 29.21 -14.53 -16.11
N GLY A 264 28.75 -13.28 -16.18
CA GLY A 264 28.65 -12.39 -15.04
C GLY A 264 27.42 -12.65 -14.18
N GLU A 265 27.39 -12.05 -12.99
CA GLU A 265 26.23 -12.07 -12.08
C GLU A 265 24.92 -11.61 -12.76
N ARG A 266 24.98 -10.69 -13.74
CA ARG A 266 23.79 -10.13 -14.43
C ARG A 266 23.96 -9.99 -15.94
N ASN A 267 25.14 -10.23 -16.51
CA ASN A 267 25.39 -10.08 -17.93
C ASN A 267 26.18 -11.27 -18.48
N LEU A 268 25.78 -11.74 -19.66
CA LEU A 268 26.56 -12.69 -20.45
C LEU A 268 27.41 -11.92 -21.46
N PHE A 269 28.72 -12.14 -21.44
CA PHE A 269 29.67 -11.54 -22.38
C PHE A 269 30.24 -12.59 -23.34
N CYS A 270 30.40 -12.19 -24.59
CA CYS A 270 31.15 -12.93 -25.59
C CYS A 270 32.27 -12.03 -26.10
N LEU A 271 33.53 -12.40 -25.85
CA LEU A 271 34.71 -11.65 -26.25
C LEU A 271 35.42 -12.33 -27.43
N ARG A 272 36.15 -11.52 -28.19
CA ARG A 272 37.18 -11.97 -29.13
C ARG A 272 38.52 -12.07 -28.41
N ASP A 273 39.44 -12.83 -28.97
CA ASP A 273 40.81 -13.05 -28.50
C ASP A 273 41.61 -11.77 -28.21
N ASN A 274 41.29 -10.66 -28.87
CA ASN A 274 41.92 -9.35 -28.66
C ASN A 274 41.26 -8.53 -27.53
N GLY A 275 40.46 -9.17 -26.67
CA GLY A 275 39.75 -8.54 -25.55
C GLY A 275 38.53 -7.70 -25.95
N GLN A 276 38.18 -7.60 -27.24
CA GLN A 276 37.01 -6.83 -27.68
C GLN A 276 35.71 -7.61 -27.49
N ILE A 277 34.68 -6.96 -26.95
CA ILE A 277 33.33 -7.52 -26.83
C ILE A 277 32.76 -7.77 -28.25
N ARG A 278 32.50 -9.03 -28.58
CA ARG A 278 31.76 -9.45 -29.79
C ARG A 278 30.27 -9.14 -29.64
N PHE A 279 29.70 -9.51 -28.50
CA PHE A 279 28.38 -9.09 -28.04
C PHE A 279 28.26 -9.21 -26.52
N MET A 280 27.27 -8.54 -25.95
CA MET A 280 26.86 -8.71 -24.56
C MET A 280 25.34 -8.81 -24.46
N LYS A 281 24.84 -9.59 -23.49
CA LYS A 281 23.42 -9.69 -23.17
C LYS A 281 23.22 -9.43 -21.68
N LYS A 282 22.53 -8.34 -21.36
CA LYS A 282 22.00 -8.13 -20.00
C LYS A 282 20.92 -9.16 -19.71
N LEU A 283 21.03 -9.83 -18.58
CA LEU A 283 20.07 -10.79 -18.04
C LEU A 283 19.13 -10.05 -17.08
N GLU A 284 17.85 -10.42 -17.07
CA GLU A 284 16.83 -9.84 -16.18
C GLU A 284 16.54 -10.77 -14.98
N TYR A 285 17.36 -11.80 -14.83
CA TYR A 285 17.33 -12.86 -13.83
C TYR A 285 18.78 -13.18 -13.43
N ASN A 286 18.96 -13.78 -12.26
CA ASN A 286 20.28 -14.26 -11.83
C ASN A 286 20.55 -15.61 -12.53
N PRO A 287 21.63 -15.75 -13.31
CA PRO A 287 22.06 -17.04 -13.85
C PRO A 287 22.69 -17.87 -12.72
N GLY A 288 22.55 -19.19 -12.81
CA GLY A 288 23.29 -20.13 -11.94
C GLY A 288 24.55 -20.61 -12.65
N CYS A 289 24.37 -21.36 -13.74
CA CYS A 289 25.45 -21.91 -14.56
C CYS A 289 25.12 -21.83 -16.06
N PHE A 290 26.14 -22.00 -16.90
CA PHE A 290 25.98 -21.97 -18.35
C PHE A 290 26.93 -22.93 -19.06
N LEU A 291 26.65 -23.23 -20.33
CA LEU A 291 27.52 -24.00 -21.21
C LEU A 291 27.33 -23.59 -22.68
N PRO A 292 28.33 -22.94 -23.31
CA PRO A 292 28.42 -22.81 -24.76
C PRO A 292 28.66 -24.17 -25.43
N TYR A 293 27.89 -24.46 -26.48
CA TYR A 293 27.98 -25.70 -27.26
C TYR A 293 27.86 -25.45 -28.76
N ALA A 294 28.18 -26.47 -29.55
CA ALA A 294 28.19 -26.40 -31.00
C ALA A 294 26.82 -25.97 -31.57
N SER A 295 26.83 -24.93 -32.40
CA SER A 295 25.65 -24.52 -33.17
C SER A 295 25.53 -25.31 -34.46
N VAL A 296 24.29 -25.47 -34.94
CA VAL A 296 23.98 -26.09 -36.24
C VAL A 296 24.21 -25.12 -37.40
N SER A 297 24.27 -23.80 -37.14
CA SER A 297 24.53 -22.78 -38.17
C SER A 297 25.89 -22.12 -38.00
N GLU A 298 26.63 -22.05 -39.11
CA GLU A 298 27.99 -21.51 -39.21
C GLU A 298 28.13 -20.13 -38.55
N GLY A 299 29.24 -19.94 -37.83
CA GLY A 299 29.62 -18.66 -37.20
C GLY A 299 28.85 -18.29 -35.92
N THR A 300 27.78 -19.00 -35.55
CA THR A 300 27.04 -18.77 -34.29
C THR A 300 27.42 -19.77 -33.20
N THR A 301 27.13 -19.48 -31.94
CA THR A 301 27.30 -20.43 -30.83
C THR A 301 26.00 -20.54 -30.04
N ASN A 302 25.60 -21.77 -29.72
CA ASN A 302 24.45 -21.98 -28.84
C ASN A 302 24.93 -22.01 -27.39
N ILE A 303 24.12 -21.49 -26.47
CA ILE A 303 24.46 -21.36 -25.07
C ILE A 303 23.28 -21.90 -24.26
N LEU A 304 23.52 -22.96 -23.50
CA LEU A 304 22.63 -23.35 -22.41
C LEU A 304 22.91 -22.42 -21.24
N LEU A 305 21.88 -21.83 -20.66
CA LEU A 305 21.97 -21.01 -19.46
C LEU A 305 20.86 -21.42 -18.51
N ALA A 306 21.20 -21.80 -17.29
CA ALA A 306 20.23 -22.05 -16.24
C ALA A 306 20.14 -20.84 -15.29
N ASN A 307 18.96 -20.62 -14.70
CA ASN A 307 18.75 -19.57 -13.71
C ASN A 307 18.23 -20.12 -12.37
N HIS A 308 18.27 -19.28 -11.34
CA HIS A 308 17.77 -19.62 -10.00
C HIS A 308 16.23 -19.73 -9.91
N ASN A 309 15.49 -19.57 -11.02
CA ASN A 309 14.03 -19.70 -11.09
C ASN A 309 13.61 -21.05 -11.72
N ASN A 310 14.46 -22.08 -11.61
CA ASN A 310 14.27 -23.41 -12.21
C ASN A 310 13.95 -23.36 -13.72
N MET A 311 14.64 -22.51 -14.49
CA MET A 311 14.49 -22.43 -15.94
C MET A 311 15.83 -22.61 -16.66
N LEU A 312 15.81 -23.47 -17.67
CA LEU A 312 16.88 -23.66 -18.65
C LEU A 312 16.53 -22.90 -19.93
N LEU A 313 17.45 -22.05 -20.37
CA LEU A 313 17.30 -21.14 -21.49
C LEU A 313 18.33 -21.48 -22.56
N VAL A 314 17.88 -21.71 -23.79
CA VAL A 314 18.74 -21.98 -24.94
C VAL A 314 18.84 -20.70 -25.76
N TYR A 315 20.00 -20.05 -25.68
CA TYR A 315 20.33 -18.89 -26.51
C TYR A 315 21.11 -19.31 -27.75
N GLN A 316 20.85 -18.66 -28.89
CA GLN A 316 21.76 -18.60 -30.02
C GLN A 316 22.33 -17.19 -30.07
N ASP A 317 23.62 -17.05 -29.79
CA ASP A 317 24.30 -15.78 -29.48
C ASP A 317 23.55 -14.96 -28.41
N THR A 318 22.72 -13.99 -28.81
CA THR A 318 21.89 -13.16 -27.91
C THR A 318 20.39 -13.44 -28.00
N THR A 319 19.97 -14.30 -28.94
CA THR A 319 18.56 -14.59 -29.24
C THR A 319 18.07 -15.81 -28.47
N LEU A 320 16.99 -15.67 -27.70
CA LEU A 320 16.39 -16.81 -27.00
C LEU A 320 15.66 -17.70 -28.02
N LYS A 321 16.03 -18.99 -28.08
CA LYS A 321 15.44 -19.99 -28.99
C LYS A 321 14.49 -20.93 -28.28
N TRP A 322 14.82 -21.30 -27.05
CA TRP A 322 14.00 -22.21 -26.24
C TRP A 322 14.08 -21.84 -24.76
N ALA A 323 13.02 -22.15 -24.02
CA ALA A 323 12.96 -22.03 -22.57
C ALA A 323 12.22 -23.27 -22.03
N ALA A 324 12.79 -23.90 -21.01
CA ALA A 324 12.24 -25.11 -20.40
C ALA A 324 12.33 -25.03 -18.88
N GLN A 325 11.23 -25.32 -18.20
CA GLN A 325 11.19 -25.45 -16.74
C GLN A 325 11.95 -26.72 -16.31
N LEU A 326 12.90 -26.57 -15.38
CA LEU A 326 13.62 -27.64 -14.69
C LEU A 326 12.89 -28.04 -13.40
N ALA A 327 13.25 -29.18 -12.82
CA ALA A 327 12.75 -29.61 -11.51
C ALA A 327 13.39 -28.82 -10.35
N CYS A 328 14.69 -28.54 -10.44
CA CYS A 328 15.52 -27.88 -9.44
C CYS A 328 16.41 -26.79 -10.06
N VAL A 329 17.12 -26.00 -9.23
CA VAL A 329 18.18 -25.10 -9.69
C VAL A 329 19.46 -25.92 -9.91
N PRO A 330 20.05 -25.93 -11.12
CA PRO A 330 21.33 -26.59 -11.34
C PRO A 330 22.50 -25.63 -11.05
N VAL A 331 23.56 -26.18 -10.47
CA VAL A 331 24.86 -25.52 -10.29
C VAL A 331 25.84 -25.92 -11.39
N ALA A 332 25.62 -27.08 -12.03
CA ALA A 332 26.37 -27.48 -13.22
C ALA A 332 25.42 -27.97 -14.33
N VAL A 333 25.76 -27.63 -15.58
CA VAL A 333 25.12 -28.11 -16.80
C VAL A 333 26.17 -28.68 -17.73
N ARG A 334 25.94 -29.90 -18.23
CA ARG A 334 26.73 -30.55 -19.29
C ARG A 334 25.81 -31.11 -20.37
N ILE A 335 26.38 -31.41 -21.54
CA ILE A 335 25.68 -32.11 -22.63
C ILE A 335 26.38 -33.46 -22.79
N ALA A 336 25.60 -34.54 -22.82
CA ALA A 336 26.09 -35.91 -22.95
C ALA A 336 25.48 -36.63 -24.15
N ASN A 337 26.19 -37.61 -24.68
CA ASN A 337 25.76 -38.48 -25.76
C ASN A 337 25.75 -39.93 -25.27
N PHE A 338 24.55 -40.50 -25.20
CA PHE A 338 24.32 -41.88 -24.80
C PHE A 338 23.91 -42.73 -26.02
N PRO A 339 23.90 -44.07 -25.92
CA PRO A 339 23.54 -44.97 -27.03
C PRO A 339 22.23 -44.62 -27.74
N ASP A 340 21.18 -44.36 -26.96
CA ASP A 340 19.83 -44.13 -27.46
C ASP A 340 19.58 -42.66 -27.90
N LEU A 341 20.29 -41.70 -27.30
CA LEU A 341 20.04 -40.27 -27.54
C LEU A 341 21.31 -39.41 -27.44
N LYS A 342 21.51 -38.55 -28.43
CA LYS A 342 22.57 -37.54 -28.46
C LYS A 342 22.04 -36.18 -28.00
N GLY A 343 22.90 -35.39 -27.36
CA GLY A 343 22.55 -34.04 -26.92
C GLY A 343 21.63 -33.96 -25.70
N LEU A 344 21.68 -34.96 -24.80
CA LEU A 344 20.95 -34.92 -23.53
C LEU A 344 21.57 -33.88 -22.60
N VAL A 345 20.74 -33.08 -21.94
CA VAL A 345 21.20 -32.08 -20.96
C VAL A 345 21.28 -32.74 -19.59
N VAL A 346 22.49 -32.79 -19.04
CA VAL A 346 22.78 -33.26 -17.70
C VAL A 346 22.85 -32.06 -16.76
N THR A 347 21.97 -32.02 -15.77
CA THR A 347 21.92 -31.01 -14.72
C THR A 347 22.24 -31.63 -13.37
N LEU A 348 23.14 -30.99 -12.61
CA LEU A 348 23.42 -31.29 -11.22
C LEU A 348 23.03 -30.10 -10.33
N SER A 349 22.26 -30.35 -9.28
CA SER A 349 21.90 -29.37 -8.25
C SER A 349 22.84 -29.43 -7.03
N ALA A 350 22.88 -28.35 -6.24
CA ALA A 350 23.64 -28.27 -4.99
C ALA A 350 23.26 -29.36 -3.98
N GLU A 351 21.98 -29.76 -3.99
CA GLU A 351 21.40 -30.77 -3.09
C GLU A 351 21.60 -32.23 -3.59
N GLY A 352 22.36 -32.43 -4.67
CA GLY A 352 22.63 -33.77 -5.22
C GLY A 352 21.58 -34.30 -6.20
N HIS A 353 20.59 -33.50 -6.61
CA HIS A 353 19.71 -33.88 -7.72
C HIS A 353 20.49 -33.93 -9.04
N LEU A 354 20.72 -35.14 -9.56
CA LEU A 354 21.32 -35.39 -10.87
C LEU A 354 20.22 -35.82 -11.85
N GLN A 355 20.05 -35.10 -12.96
CA GLN A 355 19.01 -35.37 -13.94
C GLN A 355 19.57 -35.28 -15.37
N CYS A 356 19.32 -36.30 -16.17
CA CYS A 356 19.50 -36.30 -17.62
C CYS A 356 18.14 -35.99 -18.26
N SER A 357 18.07 -34.94 -19.08
CA SER A 357 16.80 -34.44 -19.61
C SER A 357 16.85 -34.01 -21.08
N TYR A 358 15.71 -34.14 -21.75
CA TYR A 358 15.48 -33.66 -23.11
C TYR A 358 14.39 -32.56 -23.14
N MET A 359 14.31 -31.79 -24.22
CA MET A 359 13.36 -30.68 -24.31
C MET A 359 11.96 -31.18 -24.68
N GLY A 360 10.96 -30.91 -23.84
CA GLY A 360 9.57 -31.28 -24.10
C GLY A 360 8.93 -30.40 -25.18
N THR A 361 8.63 -30.99 -26.35
CA THR A 361 8.13 -30.29 -27.54
C THR A 361 6.62 -30.31 -27.72
N ASP A 362 5.87 -31.14 -26.98
CA ASP A 362 4.44 -31.39 -27.29
C ASP A 362 3.52 -30.31 -26.70
N PRO A 363 2.85 -29.48 -27.53
CA PRO A 363 1.84 -28.54 -27.07
C PRO A 363 0.62 -29.30 -26.57
N SER A 364 0.38 -29.27 -25.26
CA SER A 364 -0.90 -29.71 -24.71
C SER A 364 -1.98 -28.70 -25.09
N PHE A 365 -3.00 -29.15 -25.81
CA PHE A 365 -4.25 -28.41 -25.88
C PHE A 365 -4.81 -28.26 -24.46
N PHE A 366 -5.25 -27.04 -24.11
CA PHE A 366 -5.88 -26.75 -22.82
C PHE A 366 -7.33 -27.25 -22.83
N THR A 367 -7.50 -28.55 -22.98
CA THR A 367 -8.78 -29.24 -22.77
C THR A 367 -8.85 -29.57 -21.28
N ALA A 368 -9.92 -29.13 -20.61
CA ALA A 368 -10.22 -29.63 -19.28
C ALA A 368 -10.19 -31.17 -19.34
N PRO A 369 -9.56 -31.87 -18.36
CA PRO A 369 -9.64 -33.32 -18.30
C PRO A 369 -11.12 -33.72 -18.38
N LYS A 370 -11.45 -34.74 -19.18
CA LYS A 370 -12.76 -35.38 -19.04
C LYS A 370 -12.76 -36.05 -17.68
N VAL A 371 -13.36 -35.40 -16.68
CA VAL A 371 -13.47 -35.90 -15.32
C VAL A 371 -14.62 -36.90 -15.28
N ASP A 372 -14.43 -38.02 -15.98
CA ASP A 372 -15.27 -39.19 -15.74
C ASP A 372 -14.98 -39.64 -14.29
N ALA A 373 -16.02 -39.73 -13.46
CA ALA A 373 -15.99 -40.01 -12.01
C ALA A 373 -15.52 -38.89 -11.04
N ARG A 374 -15.97 -37.65 -11.24
CA ARG A 374 -16.48 -36.83 -10.11
C ARG A 374 -17.81 -36.20 -10.49
N GLU A 375 -18.87 -37.00 -10.38
CA GLU A 375 -20.23 -36.49 -10.41
C GLU A 375 -20.39 -35.49 -9.27
N VAL A 376 -20.72 -34.24 -9.62
CA VAL A 376 -21.10 -33.23 -8.63
C VAL A 376 -22.41 -33.71 -8.01
N ASN A 377 -22.50 -33.73 -6.69
CA ASN A 377 -23.71 -34.17 -5.99
C ASN A 377 -24.83 -33.12 -6.18
N TYR A 378 -25.56 -33.24 -7.30
CA TYR A 378 -26.60 -32.30 -7.68
C TYR A 378 -27.71 -32.19 -6.62
N ASP A 379 -27.97 -33.26 -5.85
CA ASP A 379 -28.97 -33.25 -4.78
C ASP A 379 -28.54 -32.37 -3.59
N GLU A 380 -27.25 -32.36 -3.23
CA GLU A 380 -26.72 -31.46 -2.19
C GLU A 380 -26.70 -30.01 -2.68
N VAL A 381 -26.23 -29.78 -3.92
CA VAL A 381 -26.16 -28.45 -4.53
C VAL A 381 -27.55 -27.84 -4.72
N ASP A 382 -28.56 -28.62 -5.13
CA ASP A 382 -29.93 -28.13 -5.29
C ASP A 382 -30.64 -27.90 -3.93
N LYS A 383 -30.35 -28.71 -2.91
CA LYS A 383 -30.81 -28.45 -1.53
C LYS A 383 -30.23 -27.13 -0.99
N GLU A 384 -28.93 -26.91 -1.15
CA GLU A 384 -28.27 -25.66 -0.74
C GLU A 384 -28.78 -24.47 -1.54
N MET A 385 -28.90 -24.60 -2.87
CA MET A 385 -29.47 -23.57 -3.75
C MET A 385 -30.90 -23.20 -3.35
N LYS A 386 -31.76 -24.18 -3.06
CA LYS A 386 -33.15 -23.93 -2.60
C LYS A 386 -33.18 -23.24 -1.24
N ALA A 387 -32.28 -23.61 -0.31
CA ALA A 387 -32.15 -22.93 0.98
C ALA A 387 -31.71 -21.47 0.81
N LEU A 388 -30.67 -21.21 0.01
CA LEU A 388 -30.19 -19.85 -0.28
C LEU A 388 -31.25 -19.01 -1.01
N GLN A 389 -31.95 -19.57 -2.00
CA GLN A 389 -33.06 -18.90 -2.70
C GLN A 389 -34.25 -18.63 -1.79
N LYS A 390 -34.46 -19.39 -0.72
CA LYS A 390 -35.48 -19.10 0.30
C LYS A 390 -35.06 -17.88 1.13
N VAL A 391 -33.82 -17.84 1.63
CA VAL A 391 -33.28 -16.69 2.36
C VAL A 391 -33.31 -15.41 1.52
N ILE A 392 -32.90 -15.48 0.24
CA ILE A 392 -32.95 -14.34 -0.69
C ILE A 392 -34.39 -13.82 -0.88
N ARG A 393 -35.36 -14.73 -1.03
CA ARG A 393 -36.79 -14.34 -1.15
C ARG A 393 -37.34 -13.73 0.14
N GLU A 394 -36.97 -14.25 1.30
CA GLU A 394 -37.40 -13.72 2.60
C GLU A 394 -36.86 -12.31 2.86
N VAL A 395 -35.58 -12.06 2.58
CA VAL A 395 -34.97 -10.71 2.67
C VAL A 395 -35.61 -9.76 1.65
N THR A 396 -35.85 -10.20 0.42
CA THR A 396 -36.45 -9.35 -0.63
C THR A 396 -37.91 -8.98 -0.31
N ARG A 397 -38.68 -9.89 0.31
CA ARG A 397 -40.10 -9.67 0.62
C ARG A 397 -40.32 -8.61 1.70
N ASN A 398 -39.42 -8.48 2.66
CA ASN A 398 -39.63 -7.61 3.82
C ASN A 398 -39.30 -6.13 3.58
N GLN A 399 -38.65 -5.78 2.45
CA GLN A 399 -38.09 -4.44 2.09
C GLN A 399 -37.05 -3.87 3.07
N ASP A 400 -37.07 -4.24 4.35
CA ASP A 400 -35.99 -4.03 5.30
C ASP A 400 -34.80 -4.92 4.93
N LEU A 401 -33.68 -4.30 4.54
CA LEU A 401 -32.40 -4.96 4.24
C LEU A 401 -31.73 -5.61 5.47
N ILE A 402 -32.33 -5.46 6.66
CA ILE A 402 -31.86 -6.05 7.91
C ILE A 402 -32.83 -7.20 8.26
N PRO A 403 -32.34 -8.44 8.42
CA PRO A 403 -33.20 -9.52 8.86
C PRO A 403 -33.74 -9.21 10.25
N LYS A 404 -35.06 -9.03 10.36
CA LYS A 404 -35.84 -9.03 11.62
C LYS A 404 -35.90 -10.44 12.27
N ALA A 405 -34.79 -11.18 12.20
CA ALA A 405 -34.60 -12.42 12.90
C ALA A 405 -34.27 -12.07 14.37
N GLU A 406 -35.28 -12.21 15.21
CA GLU A 406 -35.23 -12.13 16.67
C GLU A 406 -34.71 -10.79 17.22
N ALA A 407 -35.65 -9.86 17.40
CA ALA A 407 -35.47 -8.64 18.18
C ALA A 407 -35.50 -8.92 19.70
N GLU A 408 -34.73 -9.90 20.15
CA GLU A 408 -34.23 -9.94 21.51
C GLU A 408 -32.79 -9.40 21.49
N ASP A 409 -32.55 -8.25 22.12
CA ASP A 409 -31.21 -7.64 22.13
C ASP A 409 -30.17 -8.59 22.75
N ASP A 410 -29.27 -9.12 21.91
CA ASP A 410 -28.10 -9.95 22.33
C ASP A 410 -27.29 -9.27 23.45
N LEU A 411 -27.32 -7.93 23.44
CA LEU A 411 -26.57 -7.02 24.29
C LEU A 411 -27.47 -5.85 24.69
N ALA A 412 -27.91 -5.81 25.95
CA ALA A 412 -28.62 -4.68 26.52
C ALA A 412 -27.63 -3.68 27.15
N VAL A 413 -27.73 -2.41 26.77
CA VAL A 413 -26.88 -1.31 27.26
C VAL A 413 -27.75 -0.31 28.00
N THR A 414 -27.41 -0.04 29.26
CA THR A 414 -28.13 0.92 30.12
C THR A 414 -27.15 1.88 30.77
N ALA A 415 -27.33 3.19 30.56
CA ALA A 415 -26.54 4.23 31.17
C ALA A 415 -27.25 4.81 32.41
N LEU A 416 -26.55 4.83 33.55
CA LEU A 416 -27.01 5.37 34.83
C LEU A 416 -26.15 6.58 35.19
N VAL A 417 -26.73 7.77 35.11
CA VAL A 417 -26.08 9.03 35.50
C VAL A 417 -26.22 9.22 37.01
N SER A 418 -25.13 9.58 37.70
CA SER A 418 -25.18 9.83 39.15
C SER A 418 -25.97 11.11 39.44
N THR A 419 -26.83 11.09 40.46
CA THR A 419 -27.67 12.26 40.84
C THR A 419 -26.86 13.38 41.51
N ASN A 420 -25.71 13.05 42.06
CA ASN A 420 -24.84 13.97 42.78
C ASN A 420 -23.59 14.24 41.93
N LEU A 421 -23.07 15.47 42.01
CA LEU A 421 -21.78 15.85 41.44
C LEU A 421 -20.63 15.08 42.12
N ASP A 422 -19.54 14.85 41.40
CA ASP A 422 -18.35 14.18 41.94
C ASP A 422 -17.68 15.06 43.01
N VAL A 423 -17.30 14.47 44.16
CA VAL A 423 -16.67 15.20 45.29
C VAL A 423 -15.31 15.80 44.92
N VAL A 424 -14.60 15.16 43.98
CA VAL A 424 -13.37 15.66 43.37
C VAL A 424 -13.58 15.69 41.86
N SER A 425 -13.65 16.90 41.30
CA SER A 425 -13.87 17.07 39.86
C SER A 425 -12.72 16.47 39.05
N GLN A 426 -13.08 15.75 38.00
CA GLN A 426 -12.15 15.21 37.01
C GLN A 426 -11.97 16.13 35.79
N ALA A 427 -12.40 17.39 35.88
CA ALA A 427 -12.35 18.34 34.77
C ALA A 427 -10.91 18.73 34.38
N LEU A 428 -10.62 18.70 33.07
CA LEU A 428 -9.33 19.14 32.50
C LEU A 428 -9.06 20.64 32.71
N ILE A 429 -10.12 21.44 32.79
CA ILE A 429 -10.08 22.86 33.13
C ILE A 429 -10.74 22.98 34.52
N PRO A 430 -9.99 23.23 35.61
CA PRO A 430 -10.56 23.20 36.95
C PRO A 430 -11.44 24.42 37.25
N GLU A 431 -11.13 25.59 36.67
CA GLU A 431 -11.87 26.83 36.85
C GLU A 431 -12.09 27.55 35.52
N ILE A 432 -13.30 28.07 35.31
CA ILE A 432 -13.68 28.92 34.19
C ILE A 432 -14.37 30.15 34.77
N ASN A 433 -13.92 31.36 34.41
CA ASN A 433 -14.47 32.63 34.89
C ASN A 433 -14.53 32.77 36.43
N GLY A 434 -13.64 32.09 37.17
CA GLY A 434 -13.65 32.05 38.64
C GLY A 434 -14.72 31.12 39.25
N ILE A 435 -15.35 30.28 38.44
CA ILE A 435 -16.29 29.23 38.86
C ILE A 435 -15.60 27.88 38.66
N HIS A 436 -15.58 27.05 39.69
CA HIS A 436 -15.02 25.70 39.63
C HIS A 436 -15.89 24.78 38.76
N VAL A 437 -15.28 24.02 37.86
CA VAL A 437 -15.98 23.13 36.93
C VAL A 437 -16.31 21.80 37.63
N PRO A 438 -17.59 21.42 37.75
CA PRO A 438 -17.96 20.13 38.32
C PRO A 438 -17.81 18.99 37.29
N SER A 439 -17.74 17.75 37.78
CA SER A 439 -17.90 16.55 36.96
C SER A 439 -18.98 15.62 37.50
N VAL A 440 -19.53 14.76 36.65
CA VAL A 440 -20.55 13.77 37.01
C VAL A 440 -20.15 12.40 36.50
N THR A 441 -20.02 11.43 37.42
CA THR A 441 -19.81 10.01 37.07
C THR A 441 -21.06 9.41 36.41
N VAL A 442 -20.90 8.91 35.18
CA VAL A 442 -21.87 8.08 34.46
C VAL A 442 -21.41 6.62 34.51
N LYS A 443 -22.32 5.71 34.86
CA LYS A 443 -22.07 4.26 34.92
C LYS A 443 -22.86 3.56 33.82
N VAL A 444 -22.16 2.99 32.85
CA VAL A 444 -22.78 2.18 31.79
C VAL A 444 -22.72 0.72 32.18
N LYS A 445 -23.90 0.11 32.35
CA LYS A 445 -24.09 -1.32 32.51
C LYS A 445 -24.34 -1.94 31.14
N VAL A 446 -23.44 -2.82 30.72
CA VAL A 446 -23.56 -3.66 29.52
C VAL A 446 -23.81 -5.09 29.98
N SER A 447 -24.94 -5.68 29.58
CA SER A 447 -25.29 -7.07 29.89
C SER A 447 -25.52 -7.84 28.60
N SER A 448 -24.83 -8.97 28.44
CA SER A 448 -25.00 -9.82 27.26
C SER A 448 -25.71 -11.13 27.59
N ARG A 449 -26.58 -11.58 26.69
CA ARG A 449 -27.22 -12.90 26.78
C ARG A 449 -26.31 -14.01 26.24
N PHE A 450 -25.50 -13.71 25.22
CA PHE A 450 -24.67 -14.67 24.50
C PHE A 450 -23.16 -14.40 24.67
N ALA A 451 -22.31 -15.30 24.17
CA ALA A 451 -20.87 -15.06 24.13
C ALA A 451 -20.54 -14.06 23.00
N VAL A 452 -20.07 -12.86 23.37
CA VAL A 452 -19.82 -11.77 22.42
C VAL A 452 -18.32 -11.53 22.25
N GLN A 453 -17.88 -11.44 21.00
CA GLN A 453 -16.48 -11.18 20.65
C GLN A 453 -16.29 -9.73 20.20
N SER A 454 -15.07 -9.21 20.41
CA SER A 454 -14.63 -7.90 19.92
C SER A 454 -15.56 -6.73 20.28
N ALA A 455 -16.10 -6.72 21.50
CA ALA A 455 -16.98 -5.66 21.96
C ALA A 455 -16.20 -4.37 22.25
N LYS A 456 -16.52 -3.29 21.54
CA LYS A 456 -15.96 -1.95 21.75
C LYS A 456 -17.08 -0.97 22.09
N MET A 457 -16.95 -0.31 23.23
CA MET A 457 -17.84 0.77 23.65
C MET A 457 -17.21 2.12 23.31
N SER A 458 -17.98 3.00 22.69
CA SER A 458 -17.64 4.40 22.43
C SER A 458 -18.71 5.32 23.02
N VAL A 459 -18.28 6.38 23.69
CA VAL A 459 -19.11 7.39 24.34
C VAL A 459 -18.95 8.71 23.61
N CYS A 460 -20.05 9.31 23.18
CA CYS A 460 -20.09 10.61 22.51
C CYS A 460 -20.94 11.59 23.33
N VAL A 461 -20.45 12.81 23.52
CA VAL A 461 -21.15 13.92 24.18
C VAL A 461 -21.05 15.16 23.31
N GLN A 462 -22.00 16.10 23.42
CA GLN A 462 -21.99 17.31 22.59
C GLN A 462 -20.89 18.29 23.04
N PRO A 463 -20.02 18.79 22.13
CA PRO A 463 -19.04 19.82 22.48
C PRO A 463 -19.69 21.08 23.10
N PRO A 464 -19.07 21.73 24.10
CA PRO A 464 -17.75 21.46 24.66
C PRO A 464 -17.75 20.52 25.87
N LEU A 465 -18.77 19.68 26.06
CA LEU A 465 -18.67 18.60 27.05
C LEU A 465 -17.57 17.62 26.62
N ALA A 466 -16.87 17.08 27.60
CA ALA A 466 -15.89 16.01 27.43
C ALA A 466 -16.09 14.93 28.50
N VAL A 467 -15.50 13.77 28.25
CA VAL A 467 -15.47 12.65 29.18
C VAL A 467 -14.03 12.30 29.52
N THR A 468 -13.79 11.71 30.70
CA THR A 468 -12.45 11.26 31.12
C THR A 468 -11.87 10.18 30.19
N GLN A 469 -12.72 9.37 29.56
CA GLN A 469 -12.36 8.35 28.60
C GLN A 469 -13.55 8.12 27.65
N ASP A 470 -13.32 8.20 26.35
CA ASP A 470 -14.33 8.09 25.29
C ASP A 470 -14.48 6.66 24.74
N GLN A 471 -13.42 5.85 24.81
CA GLN A 471 -13.37 4.51 24.23
C GLN A 471 -12.94 3.45 25.23
N PHE A 472 -13.67 2.33 25.24
CA PHE A 472 -13.40 1.17 26.09
C PHE A 472 -13.43 -0.10 25.23
N VAL A 473 -12.38 -0.91 25.35
CA VAL A 473 -12.37 -2.27 24.82
C VAL A 473 -12.91 -3.18 25.92
N LEU A 474 -13.93 -3.96 25.62
CA LEU A 474 -14.49 -4.94 26.55
C LEU A 474 -13.96 -6.32 26.13
N ASP A 475 -13.22 -6.97 27.03
CA ASP A 475 -12.81 -8.35 26.85
C ASP A 475 -14.03 -9.26 26.65
N SER A 476 -13.84 -10.39 25.95
CA SER A 476 -14.93 -11.25 25.47
C SER A 476 -15.99 -11.54 26.55
N LEU A 477 -17.18 -10.95 26.40
CA LEU A 477 -18.29 -11.14 27.33
C LEU A 477 -18.82 -12.56 27.19
N GLY A 478 -18.83 -13.32 28.29
CA GLY A 478 -19.54 -14.60 28.34
C GLY A 478 -21.06 -14.40 28.39
N GLY A 479 -21.83 -15.43 28.00
CA GLY A 479 -23.29 -15.40 28.09
C GLY A 479 -23.76 -15.22 29.54
N GLY A 480 -24.67 -14.26 29.77
CA GLY A 480 -25.12 -13.86 31.10
C GLY A 480 -24.17 -12.94 31.85
N SER A 481 -23.01 -12.56 31.28
CA SER A 481 -22.09 -11.63 31.93
C SER A 481 -22.59 -10.18 31.90
N GLN A 482 -22.25 -9.44 32.96
CA GLN A 482 -22.52 -8.02 33.09
C GLN A 482 -21.21 -7.29 33.36
N VAL A 483 -20.86 -6.34 32.49
CA VAL A 483 -19.74 -5.42 32.70
C VAL A 483 -20.31 -4.05 33.05
N VAL A 484 -19.70 -3.38 34.03
CA VAL A 484 -20.04 -2.00 34.39
C VAL A 484 -18.80 -1.14 34.20
N VAL A 485 -18.92 -0.15 33.32
CA VAL A 485 -17.88 0.84 33.04
C VAL A 485 -18.32 2.18 33.63
N ALA A 486 -17.38 2.95 34.17
CA ALA A 486 -17.64 4.28 34.69
C ALA A 486 -16.69 5.31 34.06
N PHE A 487 -17.22 6.50 33.75
CA PHE A 487 -16.45 7.66 33.31
C PHE A 487 -17.10 8.92 33.89
N SER A 488 -16.32 10.00 34.06
CA SER A 488 -16.88 11.30 34.46
C SER A 488 -17.04 12.20 33.25
N ALA A 489 -18.20 12.85 33.12
CA ALA A 489 -18.45 13.91 32.14
C ALA A 489 -18.25 15.29 32.80
N PHE A 490 -17.71 16.26 32.05
CA PHE A 490 -17.42 17.62 32.53
C PHE A 490 -17.40 18.63 31.37
N LEU A 491 -17.38 19.92 31.69
CA LEU A 491 -17.27 21.01 30.72
C LEU A 491 -15.80 21.28 30.34
N ASN A 492 -15.47 21.28 29.05
CA ASN A 492 -14.10 21.45 28.54
C ASN A 492 -14.00 22.62 27.54
N GLY A 493 -14.66 23.74 27.82
CA GLY A 493 -14.60 24.93 26.97
C GLY A 493 -15.30 26.16 27.54
N HIS A 494 -14.94 27.34 27.03
CA HIS A 494 -15.43 28.65 27.47
C HIS A 494 -16.78 29.06 26.84
N TYR A 495 -17.62 28.10 26.45
CA TYR A 495 -18.92 28.34 25.81
C TYR A 495 -19.94 27.28 26.25
N THR A 496 -21.22 27.54 26.03
CA THR A 496 -22.32 26.64 26.41
C THR A 496 -22.50 25.49 25.40
N PRO A 497 -22.77 24.24 25.86
CA PRO A 497 -23.10 23.14 24.97
C PRO A 497 -24.48 23.32 24.36
N ALA A 498 -24.66 22.81 23.14
CA ALA A 498 -25.95 22.83 22.45
C ALA A 498 -26.99 21.86 23.05
N ASP A 499 -26.55 20.76 23.68
CA ASP A 499 -27.43 19.87 24.44
C ASP A 499 -26.63 19.14 25.54
N LEU A 500 -27.33 18.65 26.56
CA LEU A 500 -26.79 17.85 27.66
C LEU A 500 -26.98 16.34 27.43
N THR A 501 -27.30 15.93 26.20
CA THR A 501 -27.44 14.54 25.80
C THR A 501 -26.09 13.91 25.45
N GLY A 502 -25.89 12.67 25.89
CA GLY A 502 -24.79 11.82 25.48
C GLY A 502 -25.30 10.50 24.91
N ASP A 503 -24.56 9.96 23.94
CA ASP A 503 -24.86 8.69 23.27
C ASP A 503 -23.73 7.68 23.55
N VAL A 504 -24.09 6.48 23.96
CA VAL A 504 -23.17 5.33 24.08
C VAL A 504 -23.50 4.36 22.95
N ALA A 505 -22.50 4.04 22.13
CA ALA A 505 -22.60 2.98 21.13
C ALA A 505 -21.66 1.83 21.51
N VAL A 506 -22.18 0.61 21.54
CA VAL A 506 -21.37 -0.62 21.66
C VAL A 506 -21.43 -1.36 20.35
N SER A 507 -20.30 -1.43 19.64
CA SER A 507 -20.12 -2.28 18.47
C SER A 507 -19.54 -3.63 18.89
N TYR A 508 -20.05 -4.72 18.31
CA TYR A 508 -19.63 -6.07 18.67
C TYR A 508 -19.85 -7.06 17.53
N SER A 509 -19.14 -8.19 17.55
CA SER A 509 -19.45 -9.32 16.68
C SER A 509 -20.26 -10.37 17.46
N SER A 510 -21.42 -10.72 16.89
CA SER A 510 -22.23 -11.86 17.32
C SER A 510 -21.47 -13.19 17.18
N PRO A 511 -21.91 -14.30 17.82
CA PRO A 511 -21.27 -15.62 17.68
C PRO A 511 -21.10 -16.11 16.23
N THR A 512 -21.94 -15.63 15.31
CA THR A 512 -21.88 -15.94 13.87
C THR A 512 -20.94 -15.04 13.06
N GLY A 513 -20.22 -14.13 13.73
CA GLY A 513 -19.29 -13.18 13.11
C GLY A 513 -19.94 -11.93 12.52
N VAL A 514 -21.26 -11.79 12.56
CA VAL A 514 -21.96 -10.61 12.03
C VAL A 514 -21.76 -9.42 12.97
N PRO A 515 -21.27 -8.25 12.48
CA PRO A 515 -21.14 -7.05 13.30
C PRO A 515 -22.52 -6.45 13.60
N ARG A 516 -22.77 -6.15 14.87
CA ARG A 516 -23.96 -5.48 15.39
C ARG A 516 -23.54 -4.24 16.21
N VAL A 517 -24.46 -3.29 16.35
CA VAL A 517 -24.25 -2.07 17.16
C VAL A 517 -25.51 -1.82 17.98
N THR A 518 -25.37 -1.77 19.31
CA THR A 518 -26.44 -1.32 20.23
C THR A 518 -26.13 0.10 20.68
N GLN A 519 -27.14 0.97 20.72
CA GLN A 519 -27.00 2.36 21.17
C GLN A 519 -27.89 2.64 22.39
N CYS A 520 -27.40 3.48 23.32
CA CYS A 520 -28.10 3.92 24.52
C CYS A 520 -27.89 5.42 24.72
N LYS A 521 -28.96 6.17 24.97
CA LYS A 521 -28.89 7.62 25.24
C LYS A 521 -28.94 7.91 26.73
N PHE A 522 -28.23 8.93 27.18
CA PHE A 522 -28.30 9.46 28.54
C PHE A 522 -28.38 10.98 28.55
N VAL A 523 -28.88 11.55 29.64
CA VAL A 523 -29.00 13.01 29.84
C VAL A 523 -28.19 13.39 31.07
N LEU A 524 -27.29 14.36 30.90
CA LEU A 524 -26.48 14.92 31.98
C LEU A 524 -27.28 16.01 32.72
N PRO A 525 -27.09 16.17 34.04
CA PRO A 525 -27.87 17.12 34.83
C PRO A 525 -27.45 18.56 34.53
N LEU A 526 -28.42 19.48 34.58
CA LEU A 526 -28.21 20.91 34.29
C LEU A 526 -27.15 21.56 35.21
N CYS A 527 -27.03 21.09 36.46
CA CYS A 527 -26.01 21.54 37.41
C CYS A 527 -24.55 21.22 37.01
N LEU A 528 -24.32 20.45 35.93
CA LEU A 528 -22.99 20.27 35.34
C LEU A 528 -22.48 21.54 34.65
N VAL A 529 -23.38 22.40 34.15
CA VAL A 529 -23.03 23.55 33.29
C VAL A 529 -23.44 24.91 33.86
N CYS A 530 -24.26 24.95 34.89
CA CYS A 530 -24.66 26.20 35.56
C CYS A 530 -24.75 26.07 37.09
N CYS A 531 -24.71 27.22 37.75
CA CYS A 531 -24.82 27.40 39.20
C CYS A 531 -25.90 28.45 39.52
N PRO A 532 -26.51 28.43 40.73
CA PRO A 532 -27.54 29.40 41.10
C PRO A 532 -26.96 30.82 41.23
N THR A 533 -27.73 31.83 40.81
CA THR A 533 -27.33 33.25 40.88
C THR A 533 -28.52 34.16 41.22
N THR A 534 -28.26 35.45 41.47
CA THR A 534 -29.32 36.43 41.76
C THR A 534 -30.10 36.81 40.50
N ALA A 535 -31.43 36.80 40.57
CA ALA A 535 -32.31 37.08 39.43
C ALA A 535 -32.18 38.52 38.88
N SER A 536 -32.04 38.65 37.55
CA SER A 536 -32.11 39.95 36.88
C SER A 536 -33.56 40.35 36.60
N LYS A 537 -33.90 41.61 36.85
CA LYS A 537 -35.25 42.15 36.59
C LYS A 537 -35.52 42.46 35.11
N ASN A 538 -34.47 42.60 34.30
CA ASN A 538 -34.55 42.81 32.85
C ASN A 538 -33.31 42.20 32.18
N ALA A 539 -33.50 41.62 31.00
CA ALA A 539 -32.43 41.27 30.06
C ALA A 539 -32.90 41.54 28.61
N LYS A 540 -31.96 41.53 27.65
CA LYS A 540 -32.22 41.83 26.23
C LYS A 540 -33.30 40.93 25.60
N TYR A 541 -33.16 39.61 25.70
CA TYR A 541 -34.04 38.63 25.05
C TYR A 541 -35.02 38.02 26.05
N LYS A 542 -36.29 37.85 25.64
CA LYS A 542 -37.39 37.42 26.51
C LYS A 542 -38.35 36.47 25.77
N ILE A 543 -38.57 35.29 26.33
CA ILE A 543 -39.49 34.26 25.81
C ILE A 543 -40.50 33.92 26.91
N THR A 544 -41.77 33.71 26.55
CA THR A 544 -42.84 33.35 27.49
C THR A 544 -43.49 32.04 27.10
N VAL A 545 -43.41 31.05 27.99
CA VAL A 545 -44.10 29.75 27.87
C VAL A 545 -45.39 29.80 28.68
N ASP A 546 -46.50 29.46 28.02
CA ASP A 546 -47.84 29.44 28.58
C ASP A 546 -48.23 27.98 28.89
N THR A 547 -48.79 27.74 30.08
CA THR A 547 -49.22 26.41 30.54
C THR A 547 -50.73 26.38 30.79
N ASN A 548 -51.35 25.20 30.74
CA ASN A 548 -52.79 25.02 30.98
C ASN A 548 -53.15 24.62 32.44
N LYS A 549 -52.17 24.63 33.34
CA LYS A 549 -52.28 24.22 34.76
C LYS A 549 -51.78 25.36 35.66
N PRO A 550 -52.13 25.37 36.97
CA PRO A 550 -51.61 26.38 37.89
C PRO A 550 -50.07 26.39 37.92
N PRO A 551 -49.44 27.56 38.19
CA PRO A 551 -47.99 27.67 38.20
C PRO A 551 -47.37 26.83 39.33
N ILE A 552 -46.31 26.09 38.98
CA ILE A 552 -45.46 25.32 39.88
C ILE A 552 -44.43 26.28 40.52
N ASN A 553 -44.13 26.06 41.79
CA ASN A 553 -43.06 26.75 42.50
C ASN A 553 -41.70 26.41 41.87
N LEU A 554 -40.91 27.40 41.45
CA LEU A 554 -39.65 27.14 40.73
C LEU A 554 -38.63 26.41 41.60
N SER A 555 -38.68 26.59 42.93
CA SER A 555 -37.84 25.88 43.89
C SER A 555 -38.17 24.38 44.00
N GLU A 556 -39.40 23.96 43.68
CA GLU A 556 -39.81 22.55 43.64
C GLU A 556 -39.44 21.88 42.32
N ALA A 557 -39.45 22.63 41.21
CA ALA A 557 -39.00 22.16 39.90
C ALA A 557 -37.46 22.07 39.79
N PHE A 558 -36.73 22.93 40.49
CA PHE A 558 -35.28 23.04 40.44
C PHE A 558 -34.66 22.99 41.85
N PRO A 559 -34.79 21.85 42.56
CA PRO A 559 -34.32 21.72 43.94
C PRO A 559 -32.80 21.91 44.06
N GLU A 560 -32.03 21.51 43.04
CA GLU A 560 -30.56 21.64 43.06
C GLU A 560 -30.04 23.08 42.89
N PHE A 561 -30.94 24.04 42.62
CA PHE A 561 -30.63 25.47 42.52
C PHE A 561 -31.26 26.31 43.64
N ALA A 562 -31.94 25.68 44.60
CA ALA A 562 -32.74 26.34 45.64
C ALA A 562 -31.93 26.71 46.91
N ASP A 563 -30.69 27.18 46.77
CA ASP A 563 -29.75 27.38 47.89
C ASP A 563 -29.37 28.87 48.12
N LYS A 564 -30.32 29.66 48.64
CA LYS A 564 -30.10 30.69 49.69
C LYS A 564 -31.40 30.94 50.47
N PRO A 565 -31.38 31.04 51.82
CA PRO A 565 -32.59 31.21 52.64
C PRO A 565 -33.20 32.63 52.63
N GLU A 566 -32.71 33.55 51.79
CA GLU A 566 -33.12 34.96 51.77
C GLU A 566 -34.30 35.23 50.80
N ASP A 567 -34.44 34.45 49.72
CA ASP A 567 -35.52 34.60 48.74
C ASP A 567 -36.77 33.81 49.16
N LYS A 568 -37.58 34.39 50.06
CA LYS A 568 -38.87 33.85 50.52
C LYS A 568 -39.99 33.84 49.45
N GLU A 569 -39.66 34.13 48.19
CA GLU A 569 -40.59 34.13 47.07
C GLU A 569 -40.05 33.23 45.92
N GLY A 570 -40.41 31.94 45.92
CA GLY A 570 -40.05 30.94 44.89
C GLY A 570 -40.62 31.17 43.47
N ASN A 571 -40.87 32.43 43.12
CA ASN A 571 -41.45 32.89 41.85
C ASN A 571 -40.39 33.38 40.85
N ALA A 572 -39.14 33.49 41.27
CA ALA A 572 -38.01 33.85 40.42
C ALA A 572 -36.83 32.91 40.71
N LEU A 573 -36.18 32.43 39.66
CA LEU A 573 -34.97 31.62 39.75
C LEU A 573 -33.99 32.05 38.66
N ALA A 574 -32.70 32.09 38.96
CA ALA A 574 -31.69 32.44 37.97
C ALA A 574 -30.48 31.52 37.99
N PHE A 575 -30.03 31.24 36.77
CA PHE A 575 -28.96 30.31 36.44
C PHE A 575 -27.81 31.11 35.85
N GLN A 576 -26.61 30.93 36.37
CA GLN A 576 -25.38 31.42 35.77
C GLN A 576 -24.65 30.24 35.16
N PHE A 577 -24.50 30.22 33.84
CA PHE A 577 -23.66 29.25 33.16
C PHE A 577 -22.20 29.48 33.55
N ILE A 578 -21.43 28.40 33.66
CA ILE A 578 -19.98 28.45 33.96
C ILE A 578 -19.24 29.27 32.89
N ALA A 579 -19.70 29.20 31.63
CA ALA A 579 -19.22 30.03 30.52
C ALA A 579 -19.47 31.54 30.68
N GLY A 580 -20.28 31.98 31.66
CA GLY A 580 -20.45 33.38 32.08
C GLY A 580 -21.87 33.94 31.89
N SER A 581 -22.65 33.40 30.96
CA SER A 581 -24.02 33.85 30.66
C SER A 581 -24.98 33.69 31.83
N ARG A 582 -26.02 34.53 31.90
CA ARG A 582 -27.06 34.49 32.94
C ARG A 582 -28.45 34.42 32.35
N VAL A 583 -29.25 33.48 32.84
CA VAL A 583 -30.65 33.27 32.44
C VAL A 583 -31.53 33.36 33.69
N THR A 584 -32.62 34.13 33.62
CA THR A 584 -33.60 34.27 34.71
C THR A 584 -34.97 33.76 34.26
N VAL A 585 -35.58 32.91 35.06
CA VAL A 585 -36.95 32.41 34.91
C VAL A 585 -37.84 33.10 35.94
N LEU A 586 -38.95 33.69 35.47
CA LEU A 586 -39.96 34.35 36.30
C LEU A 586 -41.31 33.63 36.12
N ALA A 587 -41.82 33.02 37.18
CA ALA A 587 -43.19 32.50 37.25
C ALA A 587 -44.16 33.63 37.61
N SER A 588 -45.28 33.73 36.89
CA SER A 588 -46.30 34.74 37.21
C SER A 588 -47.25 34.25 38.31
N LYS A 589 -47.40 35.03 39.39
CA LYS A 589 -48.32 34.70 40.50
C LYS A 589 -49.81 34.70 40.09
N THR A 590 -50.16 35.43 39.03
CA THR A 590 -51.55 35.69 38.61
C THR A 590 -51.87 35.11 37.23
N SER A 591 -50.92 34.42 36.58
CA SER A 591 -51.05 33.93 35.21
C SER A 591 -50.31 32.61 35.06
N GLN A 592 -50.81 31.70 34.22
CA GLN A 592 -50.21 30.38 34.00
C GLN A 592 -48.99 30.46 33.04
N ARG A 593 -48.12 31.46 33.26
CA ARG A 593 -47.07 31.89 32.33
C ARG A 593 -45.71 32.00 33.01
N TYR A 594 -44.69 31.49 32.32
CA TYR A 594 -43.29 31.56 32.74
C TYR A 594 -42.50 32.37 31.73
N ARG A 595 -41.81 33.40 32.19
CA ARG A 595 -40.95 34.24 31.34
C ARG A 595 -39.49 33.91 31.58
N ILE A 596 -38.82 33.43 30.55
CA ILE A 596 -37.38 33.17 30.51
C ILE A 596 -36.71 34.38 29.86
N GLN A 597 -35.65 34.92 30.48
CA GLN A 597 -34.92 36.10 30.02
C GLN A 597 -33.42 35.89 30.08
N SER A 598 -32.68 36.40 29.10
CA SER A 598 -31.22 36.29 28.98
C SER A 598 -30.64 37.46 28.20
N GLU A 599 -29.35 37.77 28.39
CA GLU A 599 -28.62 38.73 27.54
C GLU A 599 -28.22 38.12 26.19
N SER A 600 -28.05 36.79 26.15
CA SER A 600 -27.75 35.99 24.96
C SER A 600 -28.97 35.16 24.56
N PHE A 601 -29.27 35.07 23.26
CA PHE A 601 -30.47 34.38 22.77
C PHE A 601 -30.34 32.85 22.86
N GLU A 602 -29.18 32.34 22.47
CA GLU A 602 -28.79 30.94 22.44
C GLU A 602 -28.92 30.24 23.80
N ASP A 603 -28.62 30.94 24.89
CA ASP A 603 -28.56 30.38 26.25
C ASP A 603 -29.94 30.15 26.87
N ILE A 604 -31.00 30.70 26.26
CA ILE A 604 -32.39 30.43 26.67
C ILE A 604 -32.76 28.96 26.43
N TRP A 605 -32.15 28.31 25.42
CA TRP A 605 -32.46 26.94 25.01
C TRP A 605 -32.44 25.93 26.16
N LEU A 606 -31.30 25.76 26.83
CA LEU A 606 -31.10 24.70 27.82
C LEU A 606 -32.10 24.83 28.99
N VAL A 607 -32.33 26.06 29.45
CA VAL A 607 -33.28 26.34 30.54
C VAL A 607 -34.73 26.15 30.08
N ALA A 608 -35.06 26.50 28.84
CA ALA A 608 -36.40 26.27 28.27
C ALA A 608 -36.71 24.78 28.09
N LYS A 609 -35.74 24.00 27.57
CA LYS A 609 -35.83 22.54 27.44
C LYS A 609 -36.08 21.89 28.81
N GLU A 610 -35.23 22.22 29.79
CA GLU A 610 -35.30 21.62 31.13
C GLU A 610 -36.62 21.98 31.84
N LEU A 611 -37.08 23.23 31.71
CA LEU A 611 -38.37 23.68 32.27
C LEU A 611 -39.56 22.90 31.68
N VAL A 612 -39.60 22.74 30.35
CA VAL A 612 -40.64 21.97 29.65
C VAL A 612 -40.63 20.51 30.11
N GLN A 613 -39.46 19.86 30.08
CA GLN A 613 -39.32 18.45 30.45
C GLN A 613 -39.64 18.18 31.93
N ARG A 614 -39.20 19.04 32.86
CA ARG A 614 -39.50 18.88 34.28
C ARG A 614 -40.97 19.09 34.60
N PHE A 615 -41.65 20.04 33.95
CA PHE A 615 -43.09 20.22 34.15
C PHE A 615 -43.89 19.01 33.62
N GLU A 616 -43.53 18.46 32.47
CA GLU A 616 -44.13 17.24 31.93
C GLU A 616 -43.93 16.05 32.88
N GLN A 617 -42.71 15.84 33.39
CA GLN A 617 -42.42 14.80 34.38
C GLN A 617 -43.16 15.02 35.71
N HIS A 618 -43.28 16.26 36.18
CA HIS A 618 -43.97 16.61 37.43
C HIS A 618 -45.47 16.31 37.33
N PHE A 619 -46.14 16.77 36.27
CA PHE A 619 -47.56 16.50 36.07
C PHE A 619 -47.84 15.02 35.73
N ALA A 620 -46.94 14.32 35.03
CA ALA A 620 -47.03 12.88 34.83
C ALA A 620 -46.95 12.10 36.16
N LYS A 621 -46.06 12.48 37.09
CA LYS A 621 -45.98 11.91 38.45
C LYS A 621 -47.26 12.15 39.27
N LEU A 622 -47.97 13.25 39.01
CA LEU A 622 -49.27 13.57 39.60
C LEU A 622 -50.46 12.92 38.88
N GLY A 623 -50.23 12.11 37.83
CA GLY A 623 -51.30 11.44 37.07
C GLY A 623 -52.09 12.35 36.12
N VAL A 624 -51.58 13.54 35.81
CA VAL A 624 -52.26 14.59 35.03
C VAL A 624 -51.94 14.43 33.54
N ASN A 625 -52.74 13.64 32.83
CA ASN A 625 -52.52 13.28 31.43
C ASN A 625 -52.90 14.38 30.40
N ASP A 626 -53.50 15.50 30.83
CA ASP A 626 -53.98 16.59 29.97
C ASP A 626 -53.06 17.84 30.01
N PHE A 627 -51.88 17.75 30.63
CA PHE A 627 -50.93 18.86 30.69
C PHE A 627 -50.38 19.23 29.30
N ARG A 628 -50.29 20.54 29.01
CA ARG A 628 -49.71 21.08 27.78
C ARG A 628 -48.96 22.39 28.04
N ASN A 629 -47.74 22.43 27.52
CA ASN A 629 -46.97 23.66 27.28
C ASN A 629 -47.41 24.27 25.93
N SER A 630 -47.40 25.60 25.83
CA SER A 630 -47.77 26.33 24.61
C SER A 630 -46.98 27.63 24.48
N PHE A 631 -46.78 28.11 23.26
CA PHE A 631 -46.09 29.37 22.98
C PHE A 631 -47.02 30.30 22.19
N SER A 632 -47.33 31.47 22.77
CA SER A 632 -48.29 32.44 22.19
C SER A 632 -47.61 33.68 21.57
N GLY A 633 -46.28 33.75 21.58
CA GLY A 633 -45.50 34.84 21.01
C GLY A 633 -45.20 34.70 19.51
N PRO A 634 -44.64 35.74 18.88
CA PRO A 634 -44.03 35.62 17.55
C PRO A 634 -42.76 34.77 17.62
N ILE A 635 -42.47 34.01 16.56
CA ILE A 635 -41.22 33.25 16.44
C ILE A 635 -40.05 34.24 16.23
N PRO A 636 -38.97 34.19 17.06
CA PRO A 636 -37.82 35.11 17.01
C PRO A 636 -36.87 34.78 15.84
N LEU A 637 -37.35 34.99 14.61
CA LEU A 637 -36.56 34.70 13.39
C LEU A 637 -35.46 35.74 13.12
N ALA A 638 -35.60 36.97 13.60
CA ALA A 638 -34.62 38.03 13.35
C ALA A 638 -33.33 37.74 14.11
N GLU A 639 -33.45 37.47 15.41
CA GLU A 639 -32.38 37.10 16.33
C GLU A 639 -31.67 35.82 15.88
N TYR A 640 -32.46 34.82 15.45
CA TYR A 640 -31.94 33.58 14.88
C TYR A 640 -31.09 33.81 13.62
N PHE A 641 -31.52 34.72 12.74
CA PHE A 641 -30.81 35.01 11.49
C PHE A 641 -29.52 35.82 11.68
N GLU A 642 -29.37 36.59 12.76
CA GLU A 642 -28.10 37.22 13.13
C GLU A 642 -27.03 36.14 13.45
N ILE A 643 -27.42 35.07 14.14
CA ILE A 643 -26.52 33.96 14.51
C ILE A 643 -26.15 33.12 13.27
N VAL A 644 -27.10 32.89 12.36
CA VAL A 644 -26.84 32.23 11.06
C VAL A 644 -25.86 33.02 10.21
N ASP A 645 -25.98 34.35 10.15
CA ASP A 645 -25.02 35.19 9.40
C ASP A 645 -23.63 35.15 10.01
N HIS A 646 -23.52 35.27 11.34
CA HIS A 646 -22.23 35.25 12.03
C HIS A 646 -21.48 33.92 11.80
N HIS A 647 -22.20 32.80 11.83
CA HIS A 647 -21.65 31.48 11.49
C HIS A 647 -21.15 31.43 10.04
N PHE A 648 -21.96 31.88 9.09
CA PHE A 648 -21.62 31.88 7.67
C PHE A 648 -20.42 32.80 7.35
N GLU A 649 -20.30 33.95 8.01
CA GLU A 649 -19.14 34.84 7.91
C GLU A 649 -17.84 34.16 8.36
N LEU A 650 -17.89 33.37 9.44
CA LEU A 650 -16.75 32.58 9.93
C LEU A 650 -16.38 31.44 8.97
N ARG A 651 -17.35 30.78 8.31
CA ARG A 651 -17.07 29.84 7.20
C ARG A 651 -16.40 30.54 6.01
N LEU A 652 -16.92 31.69 5.59
CA LEU A 652 -16.32 32.49 4.51
C LEU A 652 -14.89 32.91 4.84
N ASN A 653 -14.60 33.25 6.09
CA ASN A 653 -13.25 33.58 6.54
C ASN A 653 -12.35 32.34 6.58
N ALA A 654 -12.84 31.18 7.02
CA ALA A 654 -12.11 29.92 6.97
C ALA A 654 -11.66 29.58 5.53
N GLN A 655 -12.55 29.74 4.55
CA GLN A 655 -12.22 29.54 3.14
C GLN A 655 -11.15 30.54 2.65
N LYS A 656 -11.27 31.84 2.98
CA LYS A 656 -10.25 32.85 2.61
C LYS A 656 -8.88 32.51 3.20
N TYR A 657 -8.81 32.07 4.47
CA TYR A 657 -7.55 31.64 5.09
C TYR A 657 -6.99 30.40 4.41
N GLN A 658 -7.82 29.41 4.07
CA GLN A 658 -7.41 28.21 3.34
C GLN A 658 -6.84 28.55 1.96
N ASP A 659 -7.50 29.44 1.21
CA ASP A 659 -7.03 29.89 -0.11
C ASP A 659 -5.68 30.62 0.00
N LEU A 660 -5.55 31.61 0.90
CA LEU A 660 -4.32 32.35 1.15
C LEU A 660 -3.16 31.45 1.60
N LEU A 661 -3.44 30.50 2.49
CA LEU A 661 -2.46 29.53 2.97
C LEU A 661 -2.04 28.58 1.83
N SER A 662 -2.96 28.19 0.93
CA SER A 662 -2.65 27.39 -0.26
C SER A 662 -1.70 28.14 -1.21
N GLU A 663 -1.92 29.45 -1.44
CA GLU A 663 -1.05 30.30 -2.26
C GLU A 663 0.35 30.39 -1.65
N ARG A 664 0.45 30.68 -0.34
CA ARG A 664 1.74 30.77 0.36
C ARG A 664 2.46 29.43 0.40
N ALA A 665 1.75 28.32 0.56
CA ALA A 665 2.33 26.98 0.47
C ALA A 665 2.81 26.62 -0.95
N VAL A 666 2.17 27.13 -2.01
CA VAL A 666 2.69 27.02 -3.39
C VAL A 666 3.96 27.84 -3.57
N GLN A 667 3.98 29.11 -3.10
CA GLN A 667 5.15 29.98 -3.16
C GLN A 667 6.35 29.38 -2.38
N PHE A 668 6.11 28.92 -1.15
CA PHE A 668 7.13 28.29 -0.31
C PHE A 668 7.75 27.06 -0.97
N ARG A 669 6.93 26.14 -1.52
CA ARG A 669 7.41 24.98 -2.27
C ARG A 669 8.18 25.37 -3.54
N ALA A 670 7.81 26.45 -4.23
CA ALA A 670 8.54 26.95 -5.38
C ALA A 670 9.94 27.46 -4.99
N ILE A 671 10.05 28.21 -3.89
CA ILE A 671 11.32 28.69 -3.33
C ILE A 671 12.19 27.50 -2.90
N GLN A 672 11.64 26.54 -2.15
CA GLN A 672 12.35 25.32 -1.75
C GLN A 672 12.90 24.53 -2.96
N ARG A 673 12.08 24.32 -4.00
CA ARG A 673 12.55 23.65 -5.24
C ARG A 673 13.68 24.42 -5.93
N ARG A 674 13.64 25.76 -5.91
CA ARG A 674 14.71 26.60 -6.46
C ARG A 674 15.99 26.48 -5.64
N LEU A 675 15.90 26.51 -4.31
CA LEU A 675 17.02 26.32 -3.39
C LEU A 675 17.64 24.91 -3.54
N LEU A 676 16.84 23.84 -3.57
CA LEU A 676 17.33 22.48 -3.83
C LEU A 676 18.06 22.35 -5.17
N THR A 677 17.58 23.05 -6.21
CA THR A 677 18.26 23.08 -7.52
C THR A 677 19.62 23.79 -7.43
N ARG A 678 19.74 24.83 -6.59
CA ARG A 678 21.00 25.53 -6.34
C ARG A 678 21.96 24.71 -5.48
N PHE A 679 21.48 24.05 -4.42
CA PHE A 679 22.31 23.19 -3.55
C PHE A 679 22.80 21.91 -4.23
N LYS A 680 22.13 21.45 -5.30
CA LYS A 680 22.58 20.33 -6.13
C LYS A 680 23.71 20.73 -7.11
N ASP A 681 23.92 22.02 -7.36
CA ASP A 681 25.00 22.48 -8.22
C ASP A 681 26.36 22.27 -7.53
N LYS A 682 27.36 21.78 -8.27
CA LYS A 682 28.72 21.61 -7.74
C LYS A 682 29.46 22.95 -7.63
N THR A 683 29.00 23.98 -8.35
CA THR A 683 29.53 25.34 -8.24
C THR A 683 28.69 26.17 -7.27
N PRO A 684 29.29 26.86 -6.29
CA PRO A 684 28.54 27.64 -5.30
C PRO A 684 27.95 28.90 -5.93
N ALA A 685 26.76 28.77 -6.52
CA ALA A 685 26.00 29.91 -7.02
C ALA A 685 25.43 30.73 -5.84
N PRO A 686 25.54 32.08 -5.86
CA PRO A 686 24.98 32.91 -4.79
C PRO A 686 23.46 32.73 -4.70
N LEU A 687 22.95 32.64 -3.47
CA LEU A 687 21.54 32.34 -3.20
C LEU A 687 20.58 33.50 -3.53
N GLN A 688 21.10 34.70 -3.86
CA GLN A 688 20.30 35.86 -4.30
C GLN A 688 19.11 36.17 -3.37
N ASN A 689 19.35 36.13 -2.06
CA ASN A 689 18.37 36.39 -1.00
C ASN A 689 17.15 35.43 -0.99
N LEU A 690 17.22 34.28 -1.68
CA LEU A 690 16.16 33.26 -1.67
C LEU A 690 15.95 32.63 -0.28
N ASP A 691 16.98 32.63 0.56
CA ASP A 691 16.93 32.28 1.98
C ASP A 691 16.08 33.27 2.79
N THR A 692 16.30 34.57 2.58
CA THR A 692 15.54 35.66 3.21
C THR A 692 14.08 35.65 2.74
N LEU A 693 13.84 35.37 1.45
CA LEU A 693 12.50 35.20 0.88
C LEU A 693 11.79 33.96 1.45
N MET A 694 12.52 32.85 1.64
CA MET A 694 11.99 31.63 2.25
C MET A 694 11.55 31.89 3.70
N GLU A 695 12.37 32.56 4.49
CA GLU A 695 12.06 32.95 5.87
C GLU A 695 10.85 33.90 5.94
N GLY A 696 10.78 34.89 5.05
CA GLY A 696 9.62 35.79 4.95
C GLY A 696 8.33 35.05 4.59
N THR A 697 8.40 34.09 3.66
CA THR A 697 7.24 33.27 3.28
C THR A 697 6.85 32.30 4.40
N TYR A 698 7.83 31.72 5.10
CA TYR A 698 7.60 30.83 6.25
C TYR A 698 6.81 31.53 7.36
N ARG A 699 7.24 32.74 7.76
CA ARG A 699 6.51 33.54 8.77
C ARG A 699 5.08 33.87 8.35
N GLN A 700 4.85 34.13 7.06
CA GLN A 700 3.49 34.34 6.53
C GLN A 700 2.64 33.06 6.58
N VAL A 701 3.22 31.89 6.30
CA VAL A 701 2.52 30.60 6.41
C VAL A 701 2.13 30.31 7.88
N ILE A 702 3.03 30.53 8.84
CA ILE A 702 2.73 30.35 10.27
C ILE A 702 1.64 31.32 10.72
N ALA A 703 1.78 32.63 10.46
CA ALA A 703 0.78 33.61 10.86
C ALA A 703 -0.62 33.37 10.23
N LEU A 704 -0.69 32.83 9.01
CA LEU A 704 -1.95 32.41 8.40
C LEU A 704 -2.51 31.12 9.00
N ALA A 705 -1.64 30.19 9.44
CA ALA A 705 -2.07 28.97 10.12
C ALA A 705 -2.64 29.28 11.51
N ASP A 706 -1.98 30.15 12.28
CA ASP A 706 -2.45 30.60 13.59
C ASP A 706 -3.81 31.31 13.46
N ALA A 707 -3.95 32.25 12.51
CA ALA A 707 -5.22 32.94 12.26
C ALA A 707 -6.34 32.00 11.73
N ALA A 708 -6.00 30.98 10.95
CA ALA A 708 -6.96 29.97 10.50
C ALA A 708 -7.46 29.11 11.68
N GLU A 709 -6.57 28.78 12.62
CA GLU A 709 -6.88 28.00 13.83
C GLU A 709 -7.73 28.81 14.82
N GLU A 710 -7.44 30.09 15.02
CA GLU A 710 -8.30 31.02 15.78
C GLU A 710 -9.69 31.12 15.16
N ASN A 711 -9.78 31.30 13.83
CA ASN A 711 -11.07 31.33 13.13
C ASN A 711 -11.81 29.98 13.24
N ARG A 712 -11.11 28.85 13.21
CA ARG A 712 -11.69 27.50 13.39
C ARG A 712 -12.26 27.32 14.80
N ALA A 713 -11.55 27.78 15.83
CA ALA A 713 -12.04 27.78 17.21
C ALA A 713 -13.30 28.65 17.35
N CYS A 714 -13.32 29.87 16.77
CA CYS A 714 -14.50 30.73 16.73
C CYS A 714 -15.68 30.09 15.97
N LEU A 715 -15.42 29.40 14.86
CA LEU A 715 -16.44 28.70 14.07
C LEU A 715 -17.11 27.57 14.87
N VAL A 716 -16.33 26.75 15.60
CA VAL A 716 -16.91 25.70 16.47
C VAL A 716 -17.78 26.30 17.58
N GLN A 717 -17.37 27.42 18.17
CA GLN A 717 -18.19 28.13 19.17
C GLN A 717 -19.49 28.69 18.56
N ALA A 718 -19.39 29.35 17.40
CA ALA A 718 -20.54 29.88 16.68
C ALA A 718 -21.52 28.77 16.25
N PHE A 719 -21.00 27.61 15.84
CA PHE A 719 -21.81 26.45 15.50
C PHE A 719 -22.57 25.87 16.70
N SER A 720 -21.95 25.82 17.89
CA SER A 720 -22.67 25.43 19.12
C SER A 720 -23.82 26.40 19.43
N ARG A 721 -23.56 27.72 19.38
CA ARG A 721 -24.59 28.76 19.58
C ARG A 721 -25.71 28.69 18.55
N LEU A 722 -25.37 28.43 17.29
CA LEU A 722 -26.32 28.20 16.21
C LEU A 722 -27.20 27.00 16.53
N ARG A 723 -26.61 25.85 16.90
CA ARG A 723 -27.38 24.65 17.27
C ARG A 723 -28.31 24.89 18.46
N SER A 724 -27.86 25.54 19.54
CA SER A 724 -28.75 25.93 20.66
C SER A 724 -29.94 26.77 20.18
N SER A 725 -29.67 27.73 19.30
CA SER A 725 -30.68 28.63 18.74
C SER A 725 -31.66 27.92 17.79
N THR A 726 -31.17 26.95 17.01
CA THR A 726 -31.99 26.09 16.13
C THR A 726 -32.86 25.14 16.96
N HIS A 727 -32.32 24.53 18.02
CA HIS A 727 -33.10 23.73 18.95
C HIS A 727 -34.21 24.55 19.63
N LEU A 728 -33.89 25.76 20.09
CA LEU A 728 -34.88 26.70 20.64
C LEU A 728 -35.97 27.04 19.61
N LEU A 729 -35.60 27.30 18.36
CA LEU A 729 -36.54 27.53 17.26
C LEU A 729 -37.48 26.34 17.05
N ILE A 730 -36.96 25.10 17.04
CA ILE A 730 -37.76 23.88 16.91
C ILE A 730 -38.75 23.74 18.08
N LEU A 731 -38.29 23.94 19.32
CA LEU A 731 -39.15 23.89 20.49
C LEU A 731 -40.27 24.94 20.41
N LEU A 732 -39.95 26.19 20.09
CA LEU A 732 -40.96 27.26 19.95
C LEU A 732 -41.98 26.95 18.85
N VAL A 733 -41.55 26.42 17.70
CA VAL A 733 -42.46 25.96 16.62
C VAL A 733 -43.35 24.80 17.07
N SER A 734 -42.80 23.83 17.82
CA SER A 734 -43.55 22.70 18.35
C SER A 734 -44.62 23.12 19.37
N LEU A 735 -44.28 24.06 20.27
CA LEU A 735 -45.18 24.62 21.28
C LEU A 735 -46.20 25.61 20.71
N TRP A 736 -45.90 26.25 19.57
CA TRP A 736 -46.82 27.18 18.89
C TRP A 736 -47.95 26.44 18.17
N GLN A 737 -47.66 25.30 17.54
CA GLN A 737 -48.59 24.57 16.67
C GLN A 737 -49.03 23.20 17.22
N GLY A 738 -48.56 22.83 18.42
CA GLY A 738 -48.87 21.55 19.05
C GLY A 738 -48.42 20.37 18.19
N LEU A 739 -47.15 20.38 17.76
CA LEU A 739 -46.61 19.31 16.91
C LEU A 739 -46.41 18.02 17.72
N GLY A 740 -46.76 16.88 17.10
CA GLY A 740 -46.51 15.56 17.69
C GLY A 740 -45.04 15.16 17.59
N VAL A 741 -44.62 14.20 18.44
CA VAL A 741 -43.20 13.76 18.58
C VAL A 741 -42.54 13.44 17.24
N GLU A 742 -43.22 12.72 16.34
CA GLU A 742 -42.70 12.40 15.01
C GLU A 742 -42.47 13.65 14.14
N GLN A 743 -43.34 14.67 14.23
CA GLN A 743 -43.19 15.91 13.46
C GLN A 743 -42.06 16.77 14.02
N THR A 744 -41.85 16.76 15.34
CA THR A 744 -40.71 17.39 15.98
C THR A 744 -39.41 16.68 15.59
N ALA A 745 -39.38 15.34 15.55
CA ALA A 745 -38.23 14.57 15.08
C ALA A 745 -37.89 14.83 13.60
N ILE A 746 -38.88 15.02 12.73
CA ILE A 746 -38.67 15.47 11.33
C ILE A 746 -38.06 16.88 11.29
N LEU A 747 -38.51 17.81 12.15
CA LEU A 747 -37.92 19.16 12.23
C LEU A 747 -36.47 19.13 12.76
N GLU A 748 -36.19 18.33 13.78
CA GLU A 748 -34.83 18.10 14.28
C GLU A 748 -33.93 17.54 13.18
N ALA A 749 -34.34 16.48 12.49
CA ALA A 749 -33.56 15.89 11.40
C ALA A 749 -33.34 16.85 10.20
N THR A 750 -34.24 17.80 9.96
CA THR A 750 -34.13 18.75 8.82
C THR A 750 -33.35 20.01 9.15
N LEU A 751 -33.37 20.49 10.39
CA LEU A 751 -32.68 21.72 10.81
C LEU A 751 -31.36 21.45 11.57
N LEU A 752 -31.15 20.24 12.09
CA LEU A 752 -29.93 19.82 12.80
C LEU A 752 -29.29 18.56 12.14
N PRO A 753 -28.97 18.59 10.83
CA PRO A 753 -28.46 17.41 10.12
C PRO A 753 -27.01 17.03 10.47
N LEU A 754 -26.26 17.91 11.15
CA LEU A 754 -24.82 17.78 11.39
C LEU A 754 -24.45 18.02 12.86
N LEU A 755 -23.51 17.22 13.36
CA LEU A 755 -22.92 17.41 14.70
C LEU A 755 -21.76 18.41 14.72
N GLN A 756 -21.10 18.59 13.57
CA GLN A 756 -20.02 19.56 13.34
C GLN A 756 -19.93 19.87 11.84
N ASP A 757 -19.55 21.10 11.50
CA ASP A 757 -19.20 21.50 10.13
C ASP A 757 -17.90 20.83 9.63
N THR A 758 -17.90 20.41 8.37
CA THR A 758 -16.73 19.89 7.66
C THR A 758 -16.37 20.83 6.49
N PRO A 759 -15.11 20.85 6.00
CA PRO A 759 -14.74 21.75 4.90
C PRO A 759 -15.44 21.46 3.58
N GLN A 760 -16.06 20.28 3.40
CA GLN A 760 -16.85 19.93 2.21
C GLN A 760 -18.36 20.07 2.41
N LEU A 761 -18.84 19.90 3.65
CA LEU A 761 -20.26 19.90 4.00
C LEU A 761 -20.45 20.59 5.35
N GLY A 762 -21.15 21.71 5.33
CA GLY A 762 -21.61 22.42 6.51
C GLY A 762 -23.11 22.62 6.53
N TRP A 763 -23.54 23.35 7.55
CA TRP A 763 -24.94 23.46 7.95
C TRP A 763 -25.84 24.16 6.92
N GLU A 764 -25.41 25.26 6.31
CA GLU A 764 -26.27 26.10 5.47
C GLU A 764 -26.78 25.35 4.23
N GLU A 765 -25.90 24.68 3.48
CA GLU A 765 -26.28 23.89 2.30
C GLU A 765 -27.09 22.64 2.66
N SER A 766 -26.81 22.02 3.81
CA SER A 766 -27.52 20.83 4.29
C SER A 766 -28.95 21.16 4.67
N VAL A 767 -29.15 22.25 5.42
CA VAL A 767 -30.48 22.71 5.83
C VAL A 767 -31.24 23.33 4.67
N ASP A 768 -30.61 24.08 3.75
CA ASP A 768 -31.31 24.56 2.56
C ASP A 768 -31.85 23.41 1.70
N ALA A 769 -31.07 22.34 1.52
CA ALA A 769 -31.50 21.15 0.80
C ALA A 769 -32.65 20.42 1.52
N ALA A 770 -32.53 20.18 2.84
CA ALA A 770 -33.55 19.50 3.64
C ALA A 770 -34.87 20.28 3.71
N VAL A 771 -34.79 21.60 3.97
CA VAL A 771 -35.97 22.48 4.01
C VAL A 771 -36.58 22.63 2.61
N SER A 772 -35.79 22.77 1.55
CA SER A 772 -36.29 22.76 0.17
C SER A 772 -37.04 21.45 -0.15
N HIS A 773 -36.50 20.31 0.29
CA HIS A 773 -37.15 19.01 0.12
C HIS A 773 -38.51 18.97 0.84
N LEU A 774 -38.55 19.35 2.11
CA LEU A 774 -39.75 19.35 2.95
C LEU A 774 -40.83 20.33 2.41
N LEU A 775 -40.42 21.52 1.97
CA LEU A 775 -41.28 22.51 1.33
C LEU A 775 -41.87 22.05 0.00
N ARG A 776 -41.16 21.16 -0.71
CA ARG A 776 -41.57 20.56 -1.99
C ARG A 776 -42.51 19.36 -1.79
N THR A 777 -42.23 18.46 -0.85
CA THR A 777 -42.97 17.20 -0.68
C THR A 777 -44.14 17.30 0.28
N CYS A 778 -43.98 17.97 1.43
CA CYS A 778 -45.01 17.98 2.49
C CYS A 778 -45.86 19.25 2.48
N LEU A 779 -45.27 20.40 2.10
CA LEU A 779 -45.88 21.72 2.31
C LEU A 779 -46.16 22.51 1.02
N SER A 780 -46.02 21.91 -0.16
CA SER A 780 -46.26 22.62 -1.43
C SER A 780 -47.77 22.79 -1.70
N ARG A 781 -48.18 23.96 -2.20
CA ARG A 781 -49.58 24.24 -2.58
C ARG A 781 -49.83 24.24 -4.10
N SER A 782 -48.77 24.25 -4.91
CA SER A 782 -48.89 24.21 -6.38
C SER A 782 -47.71 23.51 -7.04
N PRO A 783 -47.89 22.88 -8.22
CA PRO A 783 -46.79 22.28 -8.99
C PRO A 783 -45.80 23.33 -9.54
N LYS A 784 -46.20 24.61 -9.64
CA LYS A 784 -45.28 25.70 -10.00
C LYS A 784 -44.30 26.01 -8.87
N ASP A 785 -44.73 25.95 -7.61
CA ASP A 785 -43.84 26.09 -6.45
C ASP A 785 -42.84 24.94 -6.36
N GLN A 786 -43.28 23.71 -6.69
CA GLN A 786 -42.40 22.54 -6.73
C GLN A 786 -41.26 22.73 -7.76
N ALA A 787 -41.55 23.30 -8.94
CA ALA A 787 -40.57 23.51 -9.99
C ALA A 787 -39.51 24.57 -9.65
N ILE A 788 -39.86 25.64 -8.93
CA ILE A 788 -38.92 26.70 -8.53
C ILE A 788 -37.86 26.17 -7.55
N SER A 789 -38.17 25.12 -6.78
CA SER A 789 -37.26 24.48 -5.82
C SER A 789 -36.18 23.54 -6.44
N LEU A 790 -36.21 23.29 -7.76
CA LEU A 790 -35.37 22.29 -8.45
C LEU A 790 -33.85 22.61 -8.52
N SER A 791 -33.39 23.73 -7.98
CA SER A 791 -32.04 24.25 -8.19
C SER A 791 -30.95 23.65 -7.28
N THR A 792 -31.28 22.71 -6.40
CA THR A 792 -30.36 22.14 -5.38
C THR A 792 -29.86 20.74 -5.78
N SER A 793 -29.21 20.62 -6.94
CA SER A 793 -28.61 19.34 -7.39
C SER A 793 -27.20 19.10 -6.87
N GLN A 794 -26.57 20.08 -6.22
CA GLN A 794 -25.22 19.99 -5.66
C GLN A 794 -25.17 20.66 -4.28
N LEU A 795 -24.87 19.85 -3.25
CA LEU A 795 -24.49 20.35 -1.92
C LEU A 795 -23.14 21.08 -2.08
N SER A 796 -23.17 22.40 -1.94
CA SER A 796 -22.01 23.27 -2.09
C SER A 796 -22.25 24.55 -1.31
N MET A 797 -21.18 25.13 -0.75
CA MET A 797 -21.28 26.32 0.08
C MET A 797 -22.02 27.45 -0.66
N PRO A 798 -23.10 28.02 -0.08
CA PRO A 798 -23.85 29.08 -0.74
C PRO A 798 -23.02 30.37 -0.84
N LYS A 799 -23.46 31.31 -1.68
CA LYS A 799 -22.85 32.65 -1.78
C LYS A 799 -23.33 33.60 -0.68
N ASP A 800 -24.56 33.41 -0.23
CA ASP A 800 -25.25 34.27 0.73
C ASP A 800 -26.37 33.50 1.45
N THR A 801 -26.70 33.92 2.67
CA THR A 801 -27.73 33.29 3.52
C THR A 801 -29.16 33.64 3.09
N SER A 802 -29.37 34.58 2.16
CA SER A 802 -30.70 35.13 1.82
C SER A 802 -31.70 34.09 1.34
N ARG A 803 -31.23 33.05 0.65
CA ARG A 803 -32.08 31.93 0.18
C ARG A 803 -32.54 31.07 1.36
N LEU A 804 -31.61 30.63 2.20
CA LEU A 804 -31.87 29.82 3.39
C LEU A 804 -32.86 30.52 4.33
N LYS A 805 -32.65 31.82 4.61
CA LYS A 805 -33.57 32.62 5.43
C LYS A 805 -35.00 32.65 4.88
N LYS A 806 -35.15 32.85 3.56
CA LYS A 806 -36.46 32.82 2.88
C LYS A 806 -37.13 31.44 2.95
N HIS A 807 -36.36 30.36 2.90
CA HIS A 807 -36.90 29.01 3.04
C HIS A 807 -37.31 28.70 4.48
N ILE A 808 -36.55 29.14 5.49
CA ILE A 808 -36.89 28.98 6.91
C ILE A 808 -38.11 29.83 7.29
N THR A 809 -38.21 31.09 6.83
CA THR A 809 -39.44 31.89 7.03
C THR A 809 -40.65 31.22 6.38
N LEU A 810 -40.52 30.76 5.13
CA LEU A 810 -41.59 30.07 4.41
C LEU A 810 -42.02 28.74 5.06
N LEU A 811 -41.08 28.02 5.69
CA LEU A 811 -41.36 26.82 6.49
C LEU A 811 -42.23 27.18 7.71
N CYS A 812 -41.78 28.15 8.52
CA CYS A 812 -42.52 28.61 9.70
C CYS A 812 -43.92 29.13 9.32
N ASP A 813 -44.01 29.90 8.24
CA ASP A 813 -45.25 30.44 7.69
C ASP A 813 -46.25 29.34 7.25
N ARG A 814 -45.75 28.27 6.62
CA ARG A 814 -46.60 27.19 6.11
C ARG A 814 -47.05 26.24 7.22
N ILE A 815 -46.20 25.95 8.20
CA ILE A 815 -46.58 25.22 9.41
C ILE A 815 -47.60 26.06 10.21
N GLY A 816 -47.36 27.37 10.35
CA GLY A 816 -48.30 28.32 10.98
C GLY A 816 -49.67 28.43 10.31
N LYS A 817 -49.77 28.06 9.02
CA LYS A 817 -51.01 27.97 8.24
C LYS A 817 -51.62 26.56 8.24
N GLY A 818 -51.27 25.72 9.22
CA GLY A 818 -51.81 24.37 9.42
C GLY A 818 -51.11 23.25 8.64
N GLY A 819 -49.93 23.51 8.07
CA GLY A 819 -49.16 22.50 7.34
C GLY A 819 -48.64 21.38 8.27
N ARG A 820 -48.83 20.12 7.86
CA ARG A 820 -48.35 18.93 8.58
C ARG A 820 -47.11 18.35 7.88
N LEU A 821 -46.26 17.67 8.66
CA LEU A 821 -45.05 17.02 8.18
C LEU A 821 -45.24 15.50 8.19
N SER A 822 -44.87 14.83 7.10
CA SER A 822 -45.00 13.38 6.92
C SER A 822 -43.99 12.88 5.89
N LEU A 823 -43.25 11.81 6.21
CA LEU A 823 -42.26 11.21 5.31
C LEU A 823 -42.83 10.12 4.38
N SER A 824 -44.09 9.72 4.58
CA SER A 824 -44.76 8.70 3.76
C SER A 824 -45.01 9.20 2.33
N SER A 825 -44.69 8.36 1.34
CA SER A 825 -44.92 8.64 -0.09
C SER A 825 -46.41 8.54 -0.51
N GLU A 826 -47.33 8.54 0.45
CA GLU A 826 -48.77 8.35 0.26
C GLU A 826 -49.57 9.65 0.09
N ALA A 827 -48.90 10.81 0.19
CA ALA A 827 -49.50 12.15 0.01
C ALA A 827 -49.97 12.46 -1.44
N ASN A 828 -50.18 11.42 -2.27
CA ASN A 828 -50.78 11.49 -3.60
C ASN A 828 -52.15 10.77 -3.69
N ALA A 829 -52.70 10.27 -2.58
CA ALA A 829 -54.11 9.88 -2.50
C ALA A 829 -54.98 11.12 -2.16
N PRO A 830 -55.91 11.56 -3.03
CA PRO A 830 -56.81 12.66 -2.70
C PRO A 830 -57.79 12.24 -1.60
N ALA A 831 -57.81 12.97 -0.48
CA ALA A 831 -58.76 12.73 0.60
C ALA A 831 -60.22 12.98 0.11
N PRO A 832 -61.16 12.06 0.34
CA PRO A 832 -62.53 12.21 -0.13
C PRO A 832 -63.29 13.23 0.71
N VAL A 833 -63.94 14.18 0.03
CA VAL A 833 -64.87 15.13 0.66
C VAL A 833 -66.20 14.43 0.89
N MET A 834 -66.61 14.26 2.15
CA MET A 834 -67.99 13.87 2.48
C MET A 834 -68.94 15.07 2.36
N MET A 835 -70.08 14.87 1.70
CA MET A 835 -71.46 15.25 2.11
C MET A 835 -72.46 14.69 1.04
N PRO A 836 -73.77 14.55 1.33
CA PRO A 836 -74.42 13.25 1.12
C PRO A 836 -75.61 13.24 0.13
N ALA A 837 -75.92 12.07 -0.43
CA ALA A 837 -77.29 11.62 -0.74
C ALA A 837 -77.36 10.12 -1.13
N CYS A 838 -78.41 9.44 -0.67
CA CYS A 838 -78.90 8.10 -1.03
C CYS A 838 -78.57 7.53 -2.42
N CYS A 839 -78.17 6.25 -2.49
CA CYS A 839 -79.08 5.11 -2.75
C CYS A 839 -78.34 3.75 -2.74
N GLU A 840 -79.10 2.68 -2.47
CA GLU A 840 -78.69 1.25 -2.48
C GLU A 840 -78.46 0.73 -3.93
N ALA A 841 -77.87 -0.44 -4.20
CA ALA A 841 -77.80 -1.69 -3.44
C ALA A 841 -76.49 -2.50 -3.77
N VAL A 842 -75.91 -3.28 -2.85
CA VAL A 842 -76.06 -4.76 -2.69
C VAL A 842 -75.68 -5.55 -3.96
N SER A 843 -74.80 -6.56 -3.97
CA SER A 843 -73.80 -7.10 -3.01
C SER A 843 -73.01 -8.19 -3.75
N GLU A 844 -71.73 -8.39 -3.46
CA GLU A 844 -71.05 -9.64 -3.87
C GLU A 844 -70.08 -10.11 -2.79
N SER A 845 -70.16 -11.41 -2.49
CA SER A 845 -69.40 -12.09 -1.46
C SER A 845 -69.35 -13.57 -1.81
N ILE A 846 -68.29 -14.24 -1.34
CA ILE A 846 -68.10 -15.70 -1.31
C ILE A 846 -67.68 -16.32 -2.66
N ILE A 847 -66.77 -17.31 -2.74
CA ILE A 847 -65.56 -17.70 -1.94
C ILE A 847 -64.94 -18.94 -2.63
N GLU A 848 -63.61 -19.13 -2.53
CA GLU A 848 -62.86 -20.40 -2.71
C GLU A 848 -63.05 -21.22 -4.04
N GLU A 849 -62.25 -22.22 -4.44
CA GLU A 849 -61.16 -22.95 -3.78
C GLU A 849 -60.13 -23.53 -4.80
N GLU A 850 -58.96 -23.91 -4.27
CA GLU A 850 -57.94 -24.92 -4.66
C GLU A 850 -57.85 -25.56 -6.09
N GLU A 851 -56.61 -25.78 -6.58
CA GLU A 851 -55.94 -27.11 -6.62
C GLU A 851 -54.48 -27.07 -7.18
N ASP A 852 -53.69 -28.11 -6.86
CA ASP A 852 -52.24 -28.26 -7.13
C ASP A 852 -51.85 -28.63 -8.58
N PRO A 853 -50.59 -28.37 -9.02
CA PRO A 853 -50.06 -28.86 -10.29
C PRO A 853 -49.06 -30.04 -10.14
N SER A 854 -49.36 -31.19 -10.77
CA SER A 854 -48.44 -32.34 -10.86
C SER A 854 -47.72 -32.46 -12.22
N LEU A 855 -46.39 -32.34 -12.17
CA LEU A 855 -45.35 -33.00 -12.99
C LEU A 855 -45.67 -33.60 -14.38
N GLN A 856 -44.87 -33.22 -15.39
CA GLN A 856 -44.14 -34.18 -16.23
C GLN A 856 -42.88 -33.58 -16.90
N GLN A 857 -41.88 -34.43 -17.15
CA GLN A 857 -40.53 -34.08 -17.64
C GLN A 857 -40.40 -34.24 -19.17
N GLU A 858 -39.38 -33.58 -19.74
CA GLU A 858 -38.44 -34.04 -20.81
C GLU A 858 -38.96 -34.82 -22.06
N ALA A 859 -38.45 -34.64 -23.29
CA ALA A 859 -37.47 -33.70 -23.85
C ALA A 859 -37.49 -33.77 -25.39
N THR A 860 -36.56 -33.02 -26.02
CA THR A 860 -36.02 -33.20 -27.39
C THR A 860 -36.81 -32.81 -28.65
N GLU A 861 -36.05 -32.07 -29.48
CA GLU A 861 -35.92 -32.17 -30.94
C GLU A 861 -36.58 -31.15 -31.92
N LYS A 862 -35.76 -30.78 -32.91
CA LYS A 862 -36.04 -30.13 -34.22
C LYS A 862 -36.30 -28.61 -34.27
N ILE A 863 -35.20 -27.85 -34.33
CA ILE A 863 -35.11 -26.67 -35.23
C ILE A 863 -33.85 -26.76 -36.11
N ILE A 864 -34.08 -26.93 -37.42
CA ILE A 864 -33.11 -26.81 -38.52
C ILE A 864 -33.89 -26.00 -39.58
N LYS A 865 -33.46 -24.83 -40.08
CA LYS A 865 -32.38 -24.63 -41.06
C LYS A 865 -32.20 -23.14 -41.41
N LYS A 866 -30.96 -22.78 -41.80
CA LYS A 866 -30.47 -21.62 -42.61
C LYS A 866 -29.99 -20.36 -41.83
N LYS A 867 -28.84 -19.74 -42.16
CA LYS A 867 -27.74 -20.13 -43.08
C LYS A 867 -26.43 -19.39 -42.73
N GLN A 868 -25.32 -20.13 -42.70
CA GLN A 868 -23.89 -19.79 -42.87
C GLN A 868 -23.42 -18.32 -43.00
N PRO A 869 -22.18 -18.08 -42.54
CA PRO A 869 -21.14 -17.58 -43.47
C PRO A 869 -19.93 -18.52 -43.57
N SER A 870 -19.38 -18.68 -44.77
CA SER A 870 -18.23 -19.55 -45.07
C SER A 870 -16.96 -18.78 -45.47
N LYS A 871 -15.81 -19.44 -45.31
CA LYS A 871 -14.45 -18.90 -45.39
C LYS A 871 -13.93 -18.63 -46.82
N LYS A 872 -12.98 -17.67 -46.89
CA LYS A 872 -11.78 -17.58 -47.78
C LYS A 872 -11.96 -17.56 -49.31
N ALA A 873 -11.41 -16.53 -49.97
CA ALA A 873 -10.31 -16.68 -50.94
C ALA A 873 -9.61 -15.34 -51.30
N LYS A 874 -8.44 -15.46 -51.94
CA LYS A 874 -7.37 -14.48 -52.21
C LYS A 874 -7.68 -13.30 -53.17
N SER A 875 -6.83 -12.27 -52.97
CA SER A 875 -6.07 -11.47 -53.97
C SER A 875 -6.72 -10.37 -54.83
N LYS A 876 -6.08 -9.18 -54.76
CA LYS A 876 -5.67 -8.21 -55.83
C LYS A 876 -6.75 -7.78 -56.85
N THR A 877 -6.84 -6.53 -57.31
CA THR A 877 -5.81 -5.49 -57.53
C THR A 877 -6.47 -4.09 -57.52
N GLY A 878 -5.74 -3.01 -57.82
CA GLY A 878 -6.23 -1.62 -57.83
C GLY A 878 -7.32 -1.30 -58.87
N SER A 879 -7.62 -0.04 -59.22
CA SER A 879 -7.05 1.25 -58.82
C SER A 879 -7.92 2.38 -59.41
N THR A 880 -7.73 3.62 -58.92
CA THR A 880 -7.96 4.90 -59.64
C THR A 880 -9.36 5.30 -60.15
N LYS A 881 -9.73 6.51 -59.70
CA LYS A 881 -10.18 7.68 -60.50
C LYS A 881 -11.68 7.96 -60.79
N GLU A 882 -11.99 9.23 -60.49
CA GLU A 882 -12.77 10.22 -61.27
C GLU A 882 -14.32 10.26 -61.24
N LYS A 883 -14.79 11.34 -60.59
CA LYS A 883 -15.66 12.43 -61.13
C LYS A 883 -17.20 12.33 -61.06
N LYS A 884 -17.73 13.54 -60.77
CA LYS A 884 -18.99 14.19 -61.24
C LYS A 884 -20.30 13.65 -60.66
N GLU A 885 -21.03 14.50 -59.91
CA GLU A 885 -22.21 15.31 -60.33
C GLU A 885 -23.51 14.51 -60.19
N SER A 886 -24.66 15.03 -59.75
CA SER A 886 -25.13 16.36 -59.29
C SER A 886 -26.22 16.11 -58.20
N SER A 887 -27.05 17.01 -57.64
CA SER A 887 -27.50 18.37 -58.02
C SER A 887 -28.23 19.07 -56.84
N GLU A 888 -28.30 20.41 -56.92
CA GLU A 888 -29.38 21.31 -56.43
C GLU A 888 -29.56 21.78 -54.95
N LYS A 889 -29.43 23.12 -54.83
CA LYS A 889 -30.25 24.11 -54.08
C LYS A 889 -30.25 24.10 -52.53
N GLY A 890 -30.09 25.25 -51.84
CA GLY A 890 -29.80 26.60 -52.34
C GLY A 890 -29.76 27.72 -51.27
N PHE A 891 -29.33 28.90 -51.72
CA PHE A 891 -29.29 30.23 -51.06
C PHE A 891 -28.15 30.63 -50.09
N LYS A 892 -27.84 31.94 -50.17
CA LYS A 892 -26.68 32.70 -49.65
C LYS A 892 -27.17 34.08 -49.17
N GLU A 893 -26.33 34.79 -48.41
CA GLU A 893 -25.83 36.16 -48.70
C GLU A 893 -24.67 36.43 -47.72
N ILE A 894 -23.42 36.79 -48.03
CA ILE A 894 -22.68 37.63 -49.03
C ILE A 894 -22.10 38.89 -48.34
N LYS A 895 -20.76 39.04 -48.46
CA LYS A 895 -19.97 40.23 -48.07
C LYS A 895 -19.80 41.18 -49.26
N LYS A 896 -19.57 42.48 -48.99
CA LYS A 896 -18.84 43.51 -49.77
C LYS A 896 -18.89 44.85 -49.00
N ASP A 897 -18.08 45.90 -49.22
CA ASP A 897 -16.68 46.08 -49.67
C ASP A 897 -16.25 47.55 -49.38
N SER A 898 -14.96 47.88 -49.52
CA SER A 898 -14.37 49.23 -49.81
C SER A 898 -14.24 50.40 -48.78
N LYS A 899 -12.96 50.80 -48.59
CA LYS A 899 -12.30 52.15 -48.59
C LYS A 899 -12.54 53.28 -47.55
N ASP A 900 -11.40 53.92 -47.21
CA ASP A 900 -11.05 55.13 -46.39
C ASP A 900 -11.78 56.46 -46.77
N PRO A 901 -11.63 57.65 -46.08
CA PRO A 901 -10.50 58.09 -45.20
C PRO A 901 -10.73 59.11 -44.02
N THR A 902 -9.60 59.47 -43.35
CA THR A 902 -9.20 60.81 -42.78
C THR A 902 -9.59 61.35 -41.37
N MET A 903 -8.64 62.17 -40.85
CA MET A 903 -8.65 63.17 -39.73
C MET A 903 -8.45 62.63 -38.29
N GLU A 904 -7.33 62.96 -37.61
CA GLU A 904 -7.02 64.17 -36.80
C GLU A 904 -7.89 64.29 -35.53
N LYS A 905 -7.42 64.58 -34.30
CA LYS A 905 -6.18 65.13 -33.69
C LYS A 905 -5.95 64.39 -32.34
N ASP A 906 -4.82 64.43 -31.63
CA ASP A 906 -4.15 65.62 -31.08
C ASP A 906 -2.64 65.44 -30.80
N LEU A 907 -1.93 66.56 -30.69
CA LEU A 907 -0.48 66.66 -30.48
C LEU A 907 -0.15 67.13 -29.05
N LYS A 908 1.01 66.71 -28.51
CA LYS A 908 2.01 67.67 -27.99
C LYS A 908 3.43 67.09 -27.90
N LYS A 909 4.39 67.96 -28.25
CA LYS A 909 5.85 67.74 -28.23
C LYS A 909 6.44 68.14 -26.87
N GLU A 910 7.62 67.60 -26.56
CA GLU A 910 8.91 68.30 -26.29
C GLU A 910 9.86 67.26 -25.66
N SER A 911 10.94 66.75 -26.29
CA SER A 911 12.16 67.36 -26.88
C SER A 911 13.14 67.97 -25.87
N ARG A 912 14.27 67.28 -25.58
CA ARG A 912 15.64 67.72 -25.96
C ARG A 912 16.80 66.92 -25.33
N LYS A 913 17.85 66.73 -26.16
CA LYS A 913 19.31 66.73 -25.87
C LYS A 913 20.03 65.48 -25.30
N ASP A 914 20.66 64.77 -26.24
CA ASP A 914 22.08 64.33 -26.24
C ASP A 914 23.09 65.50 -25.94
N PRO A 915 24.44 65.33 -25.78
CA PRO A 915 25.29 64.25 -26.33
C PRO A 915 26.61 63.82 -25.60
N SER A 916 27.22 62.72 -26.07
CA SER A 916 28.67 62.47 -26.37
C SER A 916 28.91 60.95 -26.52
N ARG A 917 29.40 60.41 -27.65
CA ARG A 917 30.80 60.35 -28.18
C ARG A 917 31.74 59.55 -27.25
N GLU A 918 32.57 58.60 -27.71
CA GLU A 918 33.07 58.30 -29.07
C GLU A 918 33.36 56.78 -29.27
N ASN A 919 33.34 56.37 -30.54
CA ASN A 919 34.16 55.39 -31.31
C ASN A 919 35.33 54.65 -30.62
N ASP A 920 35.86 53.50 -31.08
CA ASP A 920 36.01 52.90 -32.42
C ASP A 920 35.93 51.34 -32.32
N SER A 921 35.33 50.57 -33.25
CA SER A 921 35.84 50.05 -34.55
C SER A 921 37.06 49.07 -34.43
N ALA A 922 37.21 47.99 -35.23
CA ALA A 922 36.54 47.59 -36.47
C ALA A 922 36.70 46.07 -36.82
N LEU A 923 36.08 45.67 -37.96
CA LEU A 923 36.46 44.57 -38.90
C LEU A 923 35.97 43.11 -38.70
N GLU A 924 34.80 42.84 -39.32
CA GLU A 924 34.48 41.64 -40.14
C GLU A 924 35.34 41.58 -41.43
N PRO A 925 35.33 40.53 -42.32
CA PRO A 925 34.24 39.57 -42.68
C PRO A 925 34.73 38.08 -42.89
N ASP A 926 34.12 37.12 -43.62
CA ASP A 926 32.97 37.10 -44.54
C ASP A 926 32.23 35.73 -44.72
N LYS A 927 30.95 35.82 -45.11
CA LYS A 927 30.07 34.94 -45.94
C LYS A 927 30.08 33.38 -45.97
N GLU A 928 28.87 32.85 -45.70
CA GLU A 928 28.06 31.87 -46.50
C GLU A 928 28.47 30.38 -46.61
N LYS A 929 27.57 29.37 -46.72
CA LYS A 929 26.09 29.31 -46.89
C LYS A 929 25.54 27.92 -46.47
N VAL A 930 24.20 27.74 -46.62
CA VAL A 930 23.42 26.47 -46.78
C VAL A 930 22.53 25.98 -45.60
N LYS A 931 21.32 26.56 -45.59
CA LYS A 931 19.97 25.93 -45.56
C LYS A 931 19.59 24.78 -44.58
N VAL A 932 18.58 25.12 -43.75
CA VAL A 932 17.22 24.51 -43.64
C VAL A 932 17.07 23.03 -43.23
N SER A 933 16.44 22.79 -42.07
CA SER A 933 15.05 22.28 -42.04
C SER A 933 14.41 22.33 -40.62
N LYS A 934 13.09 22.55 -40.58
CA LYS A 934 12.24 22.52 -39.37
C LYS A 934 11.35 21.27 -39.39
N LYS A 935 11.15 20.65 -38.21
CA LYS A 935 9.89 20.09 -37.63
C LYS A 935 8.85 19.42 -38.57
N PRO A 936 8.21 18.28 -38.18
CA PRO A 936 7.31 18.33 -37.02
C PRO A 936 7.11 17.07 -36.16
N SER A 937 6.43 17.27 -35.05
CA SER A 937 5.92 16.27 -34.08
C SER A 937 4.46 15.89 -34.34
N VAL A 938 4.08 14.62 -34.25
CA VAL A 938 2.67 14.19 -34.06
C VAL A 938 2.53 12.99 -33.09
N LYS A 939 1.96 13.30 -31.92
CA LYS A 939 0.99 12.55 -31.08
C LYS A 939 1.08 11.02 -30.86
N THR A 940 1.41 10.68 -29.59
CA THR A 940 0.54 10.02 -28.59
C THR A 940 -0.06 8.61 -28.84
N LYS A 941 0.34 7.63 -28.00
CA LYS A 941 -0.52 6.97 -26.97
C LYS A 941 0.21 5.83 -26.22
N ALA A 942 0.01 5.76 -24.89
CA ALA A 942 -0.09 4.56 -24.01
C ALA A 942 0.99 3.45 -24.07
N SER A 943 1.37 2.72 -23.00
CA SER A 943 1.12 2.76 -21.55
C SER A 943 2.19 1.86 -20.87
N VAL A 944 2.03 1.58 -19.57
CA VAL A 944 2.70 0.55 -18.74
C VAL A 944 3.91 1.01 -17.90
N VAL A 945 3.58 1.34 -16.65
CA VAL A 945 4.20 0.86 -15.40
C VAL A 945 5.73 0.70 -15.34
N CYS A 946 6.36 1.55 -14.54
CA CYS A 946 7.46 1.14 -13.66
C CYS A 946 7.39 1.90 -12.33
N SER A 947 7.24 1.15 -11.24
CA SER A 947 7.25 1.66 -9.88
C SER A 947 8.65 2.13 -9.50
N PHE A 948 8.80 3.40 -9.14
CA PHE A 948 9.94 3.90 -8.38
C PHE A 948 9.44 4.46 -7.05
N ILE A 949 9.54 3.63 -6.00
CA ILE A 949 9.23 4.01 -4.63
C ILE A 949 10.32 4.97 -4.15
N ASN A 950 9.99 6.25 -4.06
CA ASN A 950 10.88 7.29 -3.55
C ASN A 950 10.78 7.34 -2.02
N ILE A 951 11.81 6.86 -1.33
CA ILE A 951 11.88 6.75 0.14
C ILE A 951 11.76 8.12 0.86
N PHE A 952 11.91 9.24 0.15
CA PHE A 952 11.73 10.59 0.70
C PHE A 952 10.28 11.12 0.76
N THR A 953 9.29 10.40 0.22
CA THR A 953 7.88 10.84 0.28
C THR A 953 7.19 10.45 1.61
N ILE A 954 7.74 9.50 2.37
CA ILE A 954 7.14 8.98 3.61
C ILE A 954 7.20 10.00 4.76
N ILE A 955 8.24 10.84 4.83
CA ILE A 955 8.46 11.76 5.96
C ILE A 955 7.49 12.97 5.96
N ILE A 956 6.87 13.31 4.82
CA ILE A 956 5.98 14.49 4.72
C ILE A 956 4.49 14.11 4.81
N ILE A 957 4.11 12.87 4.49
CA ILE A 957 2.70 12.41 4.58
C ILE A 957 2.32 12.07 6.03
N VAL A 958 3.28 11.63 6.86
CA VAL A 958 3.08 11.40 8.30
C VAL A 958 2.86 12.71 9.09
N GLY A 959 3.20 13.87 8.53
CA GLY A 959 3.06 15.18 9.19
C GLY A 959 1.68 15.85 9.09
N ILE A 960 0.69 15.24 8.40
CA ILE A 960 -0.63 15.84 8.14
C ILE A 960 -1.80 14.91 8.57
N THR A 961 -1.50 13.79 9.23
CA THR A 961 -2.51 12.86 9.77
C THR A 961 -2.31 12.60 11.27
N VAL A 962 -2.37 13.67 12.06
CA VAL A 962 -2.57 13.59 13.52
C VAL A 962 -3.69 14.56 13.91
N SER A 963 -4.91 14.05 13.89
CA SER A 963 -6.05 14.59 14.63
C SER A 963 -6.22 13.81 15.93
N ASP A 964 -6.57 14.50 17.02
CA ASP A 964 -7.04 13.96 18.30
C ASP A 964 -6.29 12.76 18.90
N THR A 965 -5.25 13.08 19.69
CA THR A 965 -5.03 12.43 21.00
C THR A 965 -4.41 13.46 21.94
N GLY A 966 -5.16 13.85 22.99
CA GLY A 966 -4.78 14.89 23.92
C GLY A 966 -3.92 14.40 25.08
N GLU A 967 -2.64 14.06 24.86
CA GLU A 967 -1.69 13.77 25.94
C GLU A 967 -0.53 14.80 25.99
N ARG A 968 -0.55 15.69 26.98
CA ARG A 968 0.56 16.62 27.27
C ARG A 968 1.51 16.02 28.30
N TYR A 969 2.55 15.33 27.86
CA TYR A 969 3.69 15.01 28.73
C TYR A 969 4.50 16.27 29.07
N THR A 970 4.54 16.64 30.36
CA THR A 970 5.27 17.82 30.84
C THR A 970 6.73 17.48 31.18
N LEU A 971 7.63 17.69 30.22
CA LEU A 971 9.07 17.65 30.47
C LEU A 971 9.52 18.90 31.24
N LYS A 972 9.78 18.73 32.55
CA LYS A 972 10.42 19.76 33.39
C LYS A 972 11.89 19.95 32.96
N LEU A 973 12.22 21.14 32.48
CA LEU A 973 13.61 21.61 32.31
C LEU A 973 13.98 22.59 33.45
N PRO A 974 15.16 22.45 34.09
CA PRO A 974 15.63 23.37 35.12
C PRO A 974 16.19 24.68 34.52
N PRO A 975 16.32 25.76 35.31
CA PRO A 975 16.54 27.11 34.78
C PRO A 975 18.00 27.41 34.38
N LEU A 976 18.14 28.24 33.33
CA LEU A 976 19.40 28.75 32.80
C LEU A 976 20.04 29.82 33.70
N SER A 977 21.26 29.59 34.18
CA SER A 977 22.13 30.62 34.78
C SER A 977 23.16 31.15 33.77
N ARG A 978 23.18 32.47 33.55
CA ARG A 978 24.14 33.18 32.68
C ARG A 978 25.58 33.13 33.24
N LYS A 979 26.59 32.83 32.39
CA LYS A 979 27.70 33.75 32.00
C LYS A 979 28.83 33.08 31.17
N GLN A 980 29.58 33.95 30.46
CA GLN A 980 30.91 33.77 29.85
C GLN A 980 31.07 32.98 28.52
N LYS A 981 31.40 33.76 27.47
CA LYS A 981 32.25 33.41 26.31
C LYS A 981 33.74 33.73 26.67
N PRO A 982 34.74 33.49 25.79
CA PRO A 982 35.11 32.21 25.16
C PRO A 982 36.64 31.96 25.21
N SER A 983 37.09 30.73 24.98
CA SER A 983 38.46 30.45 24.51
C SER A 983 38.47 29.16 23.70
N GLY A 984 39.27 29.08 22.64
CA GLY A 984 39.25 27.97 21.68
C GLY A 984 40.45 27.03 21.76
N SER A 985 40.63 26.29 20.67
CA SER A 985 41.73 25.37 20.30
C SER A 985 41.56 23.86 20.62
N PHE A 986 42.27 23.08 19.79
CA PHE A 986 42.52 21.63 19.82
C PHE A 986 41.44 20.62 19.36
N LEU A 987 41.45 20.41 18.04
CA LEU A 987 41.36 19.07 17.43
C LEU A 987 42.66 18.29 17.70
N GLN A 988 42.62 17.14 18.41
CA GLN A 988 43.29 15.90 17.98
C GLN A 988 43.06 14.70 18.92
N SER A 989 43.20 13.51 18.33
CA SER A 989 43.44 12.20 18.96
C SER A 989 42.32 11.55 19.80
N LEU A 990 41.74 10.48 19.25
CA LEU A 990 41.26 9.33 20.02
C LEU A 990 41.50 8.04 19.22
N PHE A 991 42.71 7.49 19.36
CA PHE A 991 43.08 6.17 18.84
C PHE A 991 44.10 5.53 19.80
N SER A 992 43.64 4.94 20.92
CA SER A 992 44.33 3.79 21.52
C SER A 992 43.66 3.14 22.75
N ARG A 993 43.64 1.81 22.70
CA ARG A 993 43.86 0.82 23.79
C ARG A 993 42.78 0.57 24.86
N ARG A 994 42.02 -0.51 24.61
CA ARG A 994 42.10 -1.85 25.24
C ARG A 994 42.26 -2.00 26.78
N ARG A 995 41.41 -2.91 27.28
CA ARG A 995 41.60 -3.96 28.33
C ARG A 995 41.44 -3.61 29.81
N SER A 996 40.31 -4.04 30.39
CA SER A 996 40.13 -5.04 31.48
C SER A 996 38.68 -4.97 31.99
N GLY A 997 38.00 -6.04 32.43
CA GLY A 997 38.25 -7.49 32.43
C GLY A 997 37.09 -8.26 33.09
N MET A 998 37.06 -9.60 32.98
CA MET A 998 36.12 -10.55 33.66
C MET A 998 34.61 -10.43 33.26
N GLN A 999 33.78 -11.49 33.27
CA GLN A 999 33.96 -12.88 33.72
C GLN A 999 33.10 -13.86 32.87
N ASP A 1000 33.52 -15.13 32.95
CA ASP A 1000 32.93 -16.39 32.48
C ASP A 1000 31.42 -16.56 32.88
N GLU A 1001 30.56 -17.34 32.22
CA GLU A 1001 30.65 -18.79 31.94
C GLU A 1001 29.75 -19.25 30.76
N THR A 1002 30.10 -20.39 30.17
CA THR A 1002 29.28 -21.17 29.22
C THR A 1002 28.73 -22.42 29.91
N HIS A 1003 27.50 -22.86 29.63
CA HIS A 1003 27.24 -24.29 29.34
C HIS A 1003 25.85 -24.59 28.74
N SER A 1004 25.85 -25.68 27.97
CA SER A 1004 24.76 -26.42 27.30
C SER A 1004 23.36 -26.44 27.93
N ALA A 1005 22.34 -26.49 27.07
CA ALA A 1005 21.04 -27.10 27.38
C ALA A 1005 20.60 -28.03 26.23
N ASN A 1006 20.28 -29.29 26.55
CA ASN A 1006 19.71 -30.26 25.62
C ASN A 1006 18.69 -31.13 26.37
N GLN A 1007 17.48 -31.25 25.81
CA GLN A 1007 16.44 -32.27 26.09
C GLN A 1007 15.69 -32.35 27.44
N ALA A 1008 14.36 -32.48 27.28
CA ALA A 1008 13.46 -33.46 27.92
C ALA A 1008 12.79 -33.22 29.31
N THR A 1009 11.50 -32.84 29.23
CA THR A 1009 10.32 -33.50 29.85
C THR A 1009 10.10 -33.64 31.38
N HIS A 1010 8.86 -33.25 31.75
CA HIS A 1010 7.93 -33.83 32.75
C HIS A 1010 7.98 -33.47 34.26
N ALA A 1011 6.78 -33.08 34.73
CA ALA A 1011 6.19 -33.20 36.07
C ALA A 1011 6.74 -32.34 37.25
N GLY A 1012 5.85 -31.56 37.88
CA GLY A 1012 5.99 -31.04 39.26
C GLY A 1012 5.22 -31.95 40.25
N PRO A 1013 4.58 -31.43 41.31
CA PRO A 1013 4.69 -30.10 41.94
C PRO A 1013 4.91 -30.16 43.48
N ALA A 1014 5.33 -29.04 44.07
CA ALA A 1014 5.08 -28.66 45.48
C ALA A 1014 5.31 -27.15 45.65
#